data_AF-A0AA86ND13-F1
#
_entry.id   AF-A0AA86ND13-F1
#
_cell.length_a   1.000
_cell.length_b   1.000
_cell.length_c   1.000
_cell.angle_alpha   90.00
_cell.angle_beta   90.00
_cell.angle_gamma   90.00
#
_symmetry.space_group_name_H-M   'P 1'
#
loop_
_entity.id
_entity.type
_entity.pdbx_description
1 polymer ?
#
loop_
_entity_poly.entity_id
_entity_poly.type
_entity_poly.pdbx_seq_one_letter_code
_entity_poly.pdbx_strand_id
1 'polypeptide(L)'
;MFFITSIFAGDCAMLPWKVYSYDSASSCINFPQLSQRIFEQTQITLENLLQLYGSRDILENLPANYSGFNIKSQNITQNLINLRSQFTNANVPAFKYFSAIHQLIQNLQDPHTHFTKPQFFWEFLQFIPVTFRFENNRFFTEYYPFSGKFNNSLSEYEEMFGKLELNNQDPIMTINGKKPVEFFRYFGNKYCQYGKFEQARVNFALSTMYMNDLSTNNMIDEEDKELKIKFDSGVIKTIRYVYVVTTTEELNNTSVQKLYDQDEKTNPYLEKSTNTTINETKKEERITRQKFDEQDSEFTTILVSEGYYELLQYQSDYVLRILSFMPKTFDDGFNDSIKLIQTLNQLIGNKTRLYLDMVSNGGGQLMWVQMLLTGLFPNAYPYLGRWKQRKSKLMDAIIDSKSQIDTMYQRFDWITGQPLSNWYQQEDYFQFDLSNMFANCINAALNTSNLSINPIQIVFFTDGLCASGCSMFGKKLMTFNNTVVVGFGDSVNYDLFDIGTASGGTVFMSQIYEQLIAMQSKEGFNNITDDQKQQLLQSWMPHNGALSITFMNVFNYNPSQEAGLNHDFVPFVVDQTIELYPSFGTWQTQIGLKQRLKAVENNGLHQYNVFGSICKTNKNVIFRNFNSYCVAHSCEYGYYQVISIEFTCHKRQDQFYSQPTKSNLTWIIVGCSLSGLFLIIIVCWIISKKNKWCKKDARLEPLVDEENA
;
A
#
# COMPACT_ATOMS: atom_id res chain seq x y z
N MET A 1 -44.44 -36.00 13.94
CA MET A 1 -44.99 -34.78 13.31
C MET A 1 -43.80 -33.86 13.05
N PHE A 2 -43.24 -33.91 11.85
CA PHE A 2 -42.12 -33.05 11.45
C PHE A 2 -42.70 -31.67 11.10
N PHE A 3 -42.43 -30.66 11.92
CA PHE A 3 -42.71 -29.27 11.56
C PHE A 3 -41.66 -28.85 10.53
N ILE A 4 -42.02 -28.95 9.25
CA ILE A 4 -41.34 -28.21 8.19
C ILE A 4 -41.80 -26.76 8.36
N THR A 5 -40.97 -25.95 9.02
CA THR A 5 -41.10 -24.49 8.95
C THR A 5 -40.77 -24.08 7.53
N SER A 6 -41.80 -23.94 6.70
CA SER A 6 -41.73 -23.20 5.44
C SER A 6 -41.34 -21.77 5.79
N ILE A 7 -40.05 -21.44 5.65
CA ILE A 7 -39.57 -20.07 5.65
C ILE A 7 -40.28 -19.39 4.48
N PHE A 8 -41.20 -18.48 4.77
CA PHE A 8 -41.76 -17.59 3.75
C PHE A 8 -40.58 -16.85 3.12
N ALA A 9 -40.24 -17.18 1.87
CA ALA A 9 -39.37 -16.35 1.07
C ALA A 9 -40.09 -15.00 0.91
N GLY A 10 -39.67 -14.00 1.69
CA GLY A 10 -40.17 -12.64 1.51
C GLY A 10 -39.84 -12.19 0.09
N ASP A 11 -40.84 -11.68 -0.62
CA ASP A 11 -40.63 -11.14 -1.96
C ASP A 11 -39.58 -10.02 -1.92
N CYS A 12 -38.60 -10.11 -2.82
CA CYS A 12 -37.65 -9.04 -3.02
C CYS A 12 -38.35 -7.86 -3.72
N ALA A 13 -38.25 -6.67 -3.12
CA ALA A 13 -38.73 -5.42 -3.69
C ALA A 13 -37.91 -4.24 -3.14
N MET A 14 -36.94 -3.73 -3.92
CA MET A 14 -36.09 -2.61 -3.53
C MET A 14 -35.95 -1.60 -4.66
N LEU A 15 -36.19 -0.33 -4.34
CA LEU A 15 -35.99 0.81 -5.18
C LEU A 15 -34.55 1.31 -5.10
N PRO A 16 -33.99 1.81 -6.20
CA PRO A 16 -32.70 2.50 -6.24
C PRO A 16 -32.56 3.60 -5.17
N TRP A 17 -31.39 3.66 -4.54
CA TRP A 17 -30.94 4.71 -3.63
C TRP A 17 -31.83 4.90 -2.39
N LYS A 18 -32.62 3.88 -2.04
CA LYS A 18 -33.44 3.83 -0.82
C LYS A 18 -32.77 3.06 0.30
N VAL A 19 -33.06 3.46 1.53
CA VAL A 19 -32.59 2.80 2.75
C VAL A 19 -33.54 1.65 3.14
N TYR A 20 -32.95 0.48 3.40
CA TYR A 20 -33.64 -0.74 3.80
C TYR A 20 -33.12 -1.27 5.12
N SER A 21 -34.01 -1.86 5.91
CA SER A 21 -33.63 -2.61 7.11
C SER A 21 -32.80 -3.84 6.73
N TYR A 22 -32.09 -4.39 7.71
CA TYR A 22 -31.37 -5.65 7.57
C TYR A 22 -32.24 -6.78 7.01
N ASP A 23 -33.43 -6.98 7.58
CA ASP A 23 -34.31 -8.10 7.23
C ASP A 23 -34.84 -7.97 5.80
N SER A 24 -35.21 -6.74 5.38
CA SER A 24 -35.66 -6.45 4.02
C SER A 24 -34.55 -6.58 2.97
N ALA A 25 -33.31 -6.21 3.32
CA ALA A 25 -32.18 -6.36 2.41
C ALA A 25 -31.73 -7.82 2.29
N SER A 26 -31.73 -8.54 3.39
CA SER A 26 -31.33 -9.95 3.45
C SER A 26 -32.15 -10.82 2.51
N SER A 27 -33.45 -10.57 2.33
CA SER A 27 -34.29 -11.34 1.40
C SER A 27 -33.84 -11.17 -0.06
N CYS A 28 -33.56 -9.94 -0.50
CA CYS A 28 -33.08 -9.66 -1.86
C CYS A 28 -31.65 -10.14 -2.10
N ILE A 29 -30.75 -9.91 -1.14
CA ILE A 29 -29.33 -10.33 -1.26
C ILE A 29 -29.22 -11.85 -1.36
N ASN A 30 -30.06 -12.59 -0.61
CA ASN A 30 -30.09 -14.05 -0.65
C ASN A 30 -31.02 -14.63 -1.74
N PHE A 31 -31.64 -13.80 -2.58
CA PHE A 31 -32.55 -14.27 -3.61
C PHE A 31 -31.83 -15.03 -4.75
N PRO A 32 -30.72 -14.53 -5.35
CA PRO A 32 -30.08 -15.19 -6.47
C PRO A 32 -29.62 -16.61 -6.11
N GLN A 33 -29.94 -17.57 -6.96
CA GLN A 33 -29.53 -18.96 -6.78
C GLN A 33 -28.15 -19.21 -7.41
N LEU A 34 -27.33 -19.98 -6.72
CA LEU A 34 -26.03 -20.42 -7.24
C LEU A 34 -26.24 -21.52 -8.29
N SER A 35 -25.71 -21.33 -9.50
CA SER A 35 -25.69 -22.39 -10.51
C SER A 35 -24.57 -23.40 -10.23
N GLN A 36 -24.80 -24.69 -10.55
CA GLN A 36 -23.78 -25.73 -10.38
C GLN A 36 -22.49 -25.41 -11.14
N ARG A 37 -22.62 -24.82 -12.34
CA ARG A 37 -21.48 -24.41 -13.16
C ARG A 37 -20.63 -23.35 -12.46
N ILE A 38 -21.26 -22.29 -11.94
CA ILE A 38 -20.56 -21.23 -11.22
C ILE A 38 -19.89 -21.81 -9.98
N PHE A 39 -20.60 -22.64 -9.22
CA PHE A 39 -20.05 -23.32 -8.04
C PHE A 39 -18.80 -24.15 -8.38
N GLU A 40 -18.90 -25.12 -9.29
CA GLU A 40 -17.82 -26.05 -9.59
C GLU A 40 -16.59 -25.33 -10.15
N GLN A 41 -16.79 -24.40 -11.08
CA GLN A 41 -15.68 -23.68 -11.71
C GLN A 41 -15.01 -22.68 -10.76
N THR A 42 -15.78 -22.01 -9.89
CA THR A 42 -15.21 -21.17 -8.83
C THR A 42 -14.39 -22.02 -7.87
N GLN A 43 -14.93 -23.16 -7.44
CA GLN A 43 -14.27 -24.06 -6.50
C GLN A 43 -12.95 -24.61 -7.07
N ILE A 44 -12.93 -25.08 -8.32
CA ILE A 44 -11.70 -25.51 -9.01
C ILE A 44 -10.68 -24.38 -9.07
N THR A 45 -11.12 -23.17 -9.37
CA THR A 45 -10.25 -22.00 -9.48
C THR A 45 -9.64 -21.62 -8.13
N LEU A 46 -10.43 -21.64 -7.04
CA LEU A 46 -9.92 -21.41 -5.69
C LEU A 46 -8.89 -22.50 -5.29
N GLU A 47 -9.20 -23.77 -5.53
CA GLU A 47 -8.31 -24.91 -5.25
C GLU A 47 -6.98 -24.84 -5.99
N ASN A 48 -6.97 -24.25 -7.19
CA ASN A 48 -5.76 -24.04 -7.97
C ASN A 48 -5.01 -22.77 -7.58
N LEU A 49 -5.66 -21.61 -7.63
CA LEU A 49 -4.97 -20.32 -7.45
C LEU A 49 -4.48 -20.14 -6.01
N LEU A 50 -5.18 -20.64 -4.99
CA LEU A 50 -4.69 -20.59 -3.60
C LEU A 50 -3.47 -21.49 -3.34
N GLN A 51 -3.02 -22.30 -4.32
CA GLN A 51 -1.69 -22.92 -4.27
C GLN A 51 -0.56 -21.90 -4.43
N LEU A 52 -0.85 -20.73 -5.02
CA LEU A 52 0.11 -19.66 -5.20
C LEU A 52 0.22 -18.73 -3.99
N TYR A 53 -0.64 -18.90 -2.98
CA TYR A 53 -0.61 -18.06 -1.78
C TYR A 53 0.70 -18.25 -1.02
N GLY A 54 1.54 -17.21 -1.01
CA GLY A 54 2.92 -17.28 -0.54
C GLY A 54 3.03 -17.76 0.91
N SER A 55 2.06 -17.39 1.74
CA SER A 55 2.04 -17.68 3.18
C SER A 55 1.30 -18.96 3.59
N ARG A 56 0.81 -19.74 2.62
CA ARG A 56 0.03 -20.97 2.90
C ARG A 56 0.75 -21.94 3.82
N ASP A 57 1.99 -22.30 3.51
CA ASP A 57 2.72 -23.33 4.27
C ASP A 57 2.99 -22.89 5.73
N ILE A 58 3.19 -21.58 5.95
CA ILE A 58 3.38 -20.99 7.28
C ILE A 58 2.08 -21.09 8.09
N LEU A 59 0.93 -20.76 7.49
CA LEU A 59 -0.37 -20.84 8.18
C LEU A 59 -0.81 -22.28 8.46
N GLU A 60 -0.53 -23.21 7.54
CA GLU A 60 -0.87 -24.63 7.71
C GLU A 60 -0.03 -25.26 8.83
N ASN A 61 1.24 -24.87 8.97
CA ASN A 61 2.16 -25.40 9.97
C ASN A 61 2.91 -24.27 10.67
N LEU A 62 2.23 -23.53 11.54
CA LEU A 62 2.81 -22.39 12.27
C LEU A 62 4.09 -22.81 13.01
N PRO A 63 5.27 -22.32 12.60
CA PRO A 63 6.50 -22.72 13.25
C PRO A 63 6.58 -22.18 14.69
N ALA A 64 7.31 -22.88 15.58
CA ALA A 64 7.32 -22.58 17.01
C ALA A 64 7.79 -21.15 17.36
N ASN A 65 8.63 -20.54 16.52
CA ASN A 65 9.08 -19.16 16.62
C ASN A 65 7.98 -18.11 16.38
N TYR A 66 6.79 -18.51 15.94
CA TYR A 66 5.59 -17.65 15.85
C TYR A 66 4.63 -17.81 17.03
N SER A 67 4.92 -18.70 17.99
CA SER A 67 4.02 -19.00 19.12
C SER A 67 3.71 -17.82 20.05
N GLY A 68 4.50 -16.74 19.97
CA GLY A 68 4.27 -15.50 20.70
C GLY A 68 3.34 -14.49 20.01
N PHE A 69 2.83 -14.79 18.81
CA PHE A 69 1.97 -13.89 18.05
C PHE A 69 0.55 -14.45 17.92
N ASN A 70 -0.46 -13.58 17.92
CA ASN A 70 -1.87 -13.96 17.79
C ASN A 70 -2.25 -14.36 16.34
N ILE A 71 -1.51 -15.30 15.75
CA ILE A 71 -1.73 -15.83 14.41
C ILE A 71 -2.47 -17.18 14.55
N LYS A 72 -3.63 -17.30 13.89
CA LYS A 72 -4.38 -18.56 13.87
C LYS A 72 -3.89 -19.45 12.73
N SER A 73 -3.60 -20.72 13.02
CA SER A 73 -3.32 -21.70 11.96
C SER A 73 -4.55 -21.85 11.07
N GLN A 74 -4.32 -21.98 9.76
CA GLN A 74 -5.37 -22.16 8.76
C GLN A 74 -4.99 -23.30 7.83
N ASN A 75 -5.81 -24.35 7.79
CA ASN A 75 -5.70 -25.40 6.78
C ASN A 75 -6.55 -25.04 5.56
N ILE A 76 -5.96 -24.29 4.61
CA ILE A 76 -6.67 -23.79 3.43
C ILE A 76 -7.25 -24.95 2.61
N THR A 77 -6.48 -26.04 2.45
CA THR A 77 -6.93 -27.24 1.73
C THR A 77 -8.20 -27.84 2.35
N GLN A 78 -8.17 -28.07 3.66
CA GLN A 78 -9.30 -28.66 4.37
C GLN A 78 -10.51 -27.72 4.39
N ASN A 79 -10.28 -26.41 4.52
CA ASN A 79 -11.34 -25.40 4.48
C ASN A 79 -12.04 -25.39 3.11
N LEU A 80 -11.30 -25.54 2.01
CA LEU A 80 -11.89 -25.66 0.67
C LEU A 80 -12.66 -26.97 0.48
N ILE A 81 -12.18 -28.09 1.03
CA ILE A 81 -12.91 -29.38 1.03
C ILE A 81 -14.23 -29.25 1.80
N ASN A 82 -14.18 -28.61 2.97
CA ASN A 82 -15.37 -28.36 3.80
C ASN A 82 -16.36 -27.42 3.09
N LEU A 83 -15.85 -26.40 2.40
CA LEU A 83 -16.66 -25.52 1.58
C LEU A 83 -17.34 -26.31 0.45
N ARG A 84 -16.61 -27.14 -0.28
CA ARG A 84 -17.18 -27.97 -1.35
C ARG A 84 -18.30 -28.86 -0.79
N SER A 85 -18.05 -29.60 0.29
CA SER A 85 -19.04 -30.52 0.88
C SER A 85 -20.30 -29.81 1.39
N GLN A 86 -20.18 -28.57 1.87
CA GLN A 86 -21.31 -27.75 2.32
C GLN A 86 -22.27 -27.37 1.18
N PHE A 87 -21.77 -27.17 -0.06
CA PHE A 87 -22.55 -26.56 -1.15
C PHE A 87 -22.82 -27.49 -2.36
N THR A 88 -22.14 -28.64 -2.52
CA THR A 88 -22.27 -29.52 -3.71
C THR A 88 -23.69 -30.03 -4.03
N ASN A 89 -24.61 -30.12 -3.06
CA ASN A 89 -25.93 -30.76 -3.26
C ASN A 89 -27.13 -29.87 -2.90
N ALA A 90 -26.93 -28.56 -2.75
CA ALA A 90 -27.98 -27.69 -2.24
C ALA A 90 -28.35 -26.58 -3.24
N ASN A 91 -29.65 -26.31 -3.38
CA ASN A 91 -30.12 -25.05 -3.95
C ASN A 91 -29.82 -23.95 -2.92
N VAL A 92 -28.61 -23.38 -3.00
CA VAL A 92 -28.15 -22.38 -2.03
C VAL A 92 -28.17 -20.99 -2.66
N PRO A 93 -28.59 -19.97 -1.91
CA PRO A 93 -28.33 -18.58 -2.26
C PRO A 93 -26.86 -18.35 -2.64
N ALA A 94 -26.62 -17.72 -3.79
CA ALA A 94 -25.29 -17.37 -4.26
C ALA A 94 -24.50 -16.58 -3.22
N PHE A 95 -25.16 -15.64 -2.53
CA PHE A 95 -24.53 -14.83 -1.48
C PHE A 95 -23.95 -15.68 -0.35
N LYS A 96 -24.62 -16.76 0.07
CA LYS A 96 -24.12 -17.62 1.16
C LYS A 96 -22.83 -18.33 0.76
N TYR A 97 -22.73 -18.80 -0.48
CA TYR A 97 -21.51 -19.44 -0.99
C TYR A 97 -20.35 -18.43 -1.08
N PHE A 98 -20.59 -17.28 -1.71
CA PHE A 98 -19.55 -16.26 -1.85
C PHE A 98 -19.15 -15.61 -0.53
N SER A 99 -20.06 -15.51 0.44
CA SER A 99 -19.75 -15.05 1.80
C SER A 99 -18.92 -16.05 2.58
N ALA A 100 -19.13 -17.35 2.37
CA ALA A 100 -18.31 -18.40 2.96
C ALA A 100 -16.88 -18.41 2.36
N ILE A 101 -16.74 -18.18 1.04
CA ILE A 101 -15.43 -17.95 0.41
C ILE A 101 -14.76 -16.71 1.02
N HIS A 102 -15.49 -15.59 1.08
CA HIS A 102 -14.97 -14.36 1.66
C HIS A 102 -14.49 -14.57 3.10
N GLN A 103 -15.27 -15.26 3.95
CA GLN A 103 -14.89 -15.56 5.33
C GLN A 103 -13.62 -16.41 5.41
N LEU A 104 -13.48 -17.44 4.56
CA LEU A 104 -12.26 -18.26 4.49
C LEU A 104 -11.04 -17.38 4.20
N ILE A 105 -11.16 -16.47 3.24
CA ILE A 105 -10.08 -15.58 2.82
C ILE A 105 -9.80 -14.50 3.88
N GLN A 106 -10.84 -13.93 4.49
CA GLN A 106 -10.74 -12.97 5.59
C GLN A 106 -9.99 -13.55 6.80
N ASN A 107 -10.21 -14.83 7.10
CA ASN A 107 -9.52 -15.55 8.17
C ASN A 107 -8.00 -15.68 7.95
N LEU A 108 -7.50 -15.44 6.74
CA LEU A 108 -6.06 -15.35 6.46
C LEU A 108 -5.45 -14.05 7.00
N GLN A 109 -6.28 -13.03 7.28
CA GLN A 109 -5.88 -11.72 7.81
C GLN A 109 -4.78 -11.05 6.96
N ASP A 110 -4.90 -11.19 5.65
CA ASP A 110 -3.95 -10.69 4.67
C ASP A 110 -4.66 -9.71 3.71
N PRO A 111 -4.35 -8.40 3.77
CA PRO A 111 -5.03 -7.41 2.93
C PRO A 111 -4.68 -7.56 1.43
N HIS A 112 -3.57 -8.22 1.10
CA HIS A 112 -3.17 -8.53 -0.27
C HIS A 112 -3.83 -9.80 -0.83
N THR A 113 -4.46 -10.62 0.02
CA THR A 113 -5.21 -11.81 -0.40
C THR A 113 -6.67 -11.64 -0.09
N HIS A 114 -7.49 -11.24 -1.06
CA HIS A 114 -8.92 -10.99 -0.90
C HIS A 114 -9.78 -11.54 -2.03
N PHE A 115 -11.03 -11.83 -1.71
CA PHE A 115 -12.03 -12.30 -2.67
C PHE A 115 -13.08 -11.22 -2.89
N THR A 116 -13.23 -10.82 -4.15
CA THR A 116 -14.27 -9.93 -4.62
C THR A 116 -15.40 -10.76 -5.19
N LYS A 117 -16.59 -10.64 -4.59
CA LYS A 117 -17.83 -11.30 -5.03
C LYS A 117 -18.26 -10.80 -6.42
N PRO A 118 -19.17 -11.51 -7.11
CA PRO A 118 -19.80 -11.01 -8.35
C PRO A 118 -20.35 -9.58 -8.22
N GLN A 119 -20.34 -8.83 -9.33
CA GLN A 119 -20.69 -7.41 -9.39
C GLN A 119 -22.10 -7.11 -8.89
N PHE A 120 -23.05 -8.03 -9.05
CA PHE A 120 -24.38 -7.91 -8.46
C PHE A 120 -24.34 -7.52 -6.97
N PHE A 121 -23.40 -8.08 -6.20
CA PHE A 121 -23.27 -7.78 -4.77
C PHE A 121 -22.66 -6.41 -4.47
N TRP A 122 -22.03 -5.78 -5.46
CA TRP A 122 -21.43 -4.45 -5.31
C TRP A 122 -22.51 -3.37 -5.22
N GLU A 123 -23.73 -3.71 -5.60
CA GLU A 123 -24.89 -2.82 -5.60
C GLU A 123 -25.53 -2.68 -4.23
N PHE A 124 -25.03 -3.37 -3.22
CA PHE A 124 -25.53 -3.30 -1.85
C PHE A 124 -24.48 -2.63 -0.97
N LEU A 125 -24.82 -1.45 -0.46
CA LEU A 125 -24.02 -0.71 0.51
C LEU A 125 -24.62 -0.87 1.89
N GLN A 126 -23.88 -1.50 2.79
CA GLN A 126 -24.21 -1.57 4.20
C GLN A 126 -23.69 -0.31 4.91
N PHE A 127 -24.51 0.34 5.74
CA PHE A 127 -24.05 1.51 6.49
C PHE A 127 -24.72 1.70 7.85
N ILE A 128 -24.09 2.53 8.69
CA ILE A 128 -24.66 3.14 9.90
C ILE A 128 -24.49 4.66 9.82
N PRO A 129 -25.46 5.46 10.30
CA PRO A 129 -25.44 6.92 10.16
C PRO A 129 -24.54 7.65 11.17
N VAL A 130 -23.56 6.97 11.77
CA VAL A 130 -22.67 7.54 12.79
C VAL A 130 -21.22 7.22 12.50
N THR A 131 -20.33 8.11 12.94
CA THR A 131 -18.88 7.92 12.99
C THR A 131 -18.37 8.03 14.42
N PHE A 132 -17.14 7.57 14.66
CA PHE A 132 -16.47 7.73 15.94
C PHE A 132 -15.29 8.68 15.84
N ARG A 133 -15.13 9.51 16.87
CA ARG A 133 -13.99 10.42 17.03
C ARG A 133 -13.35 10.20 18.39
N PHE A 134 -12.03 10.24 18.45
CA PHE A 134 -11.26 10.14 19.68
C PHE A 134 -10.66 11.50 20.04
N GLU A 135 -10.95 11.99 21.25
CA GLU A 135 -10.44 13.25 21.76
C GLU A 135 -10.33 13.19 23.28
N ASN A 136 -9.31 13.82 23.87
CA ASN A 136 -9.13 13.87 25.34
C ASN A 136 -9.23 12.49 26.00
N ASN A 137 -8.62 11.48 25.38
CA ASN A 137 -8.63 10.08 25.81
C ASN A 137 -10.01 9.44 25.91
N ARG A 138 -10.98 9.91 25.12
CA ARG A 138 -12.37 9.44 25.11
C ARG A 138 -12.92 9.34 23.69
N PHE A 139 -13.87 8.43 23.49
CA PHE A 139 -14.59 8.29 22.22
C PHE A 139 -15.91 9.06 22.27
N PHE A 140 -16.27 9.66 21.15
CA PHE A 140 -17.52 10.39 20.92
C PHE A 140 -18.17 9.89 19.63
N THR A 141 -19.49 10.06 19.52
CA THR A 141 -20.22 9.82 18.27
C THR A 141 -20.41 11.12 17.49
N GLU A 142 -20.31 11.03 16.18
CA GLU A 142 -20.70 12.10 15.25
C GLU A 142 -21.65 11.55 14.19
N TYR A 143 -22.39 12.44 13.52
CA TYR A 143 -23.17 12.03 12.36
C TYR A 143 -22.24 11.72 11.19
N TYR A 144 -22.50 10.62 10.48
CA TYR A 144 -21.83 10.37 9.22
C TYR A 144 -22.20 11.48 8.22
N PRO A 145 -21.23 12.20 7.61
CA PRO A 145 -21.51 13.34 6.76
C PRO A 145 -21.92 12.87 5.36
N PHE A 146 -23.18 12.45 5.21
CA PHE A 146 -23.73 12.02 3.93
C PHE A 146 -23.62 13.14 2.89
N SER A 147 -23.21 12.75 1.67
CA SER A 147 -23.07 13.66 0.54
C SER A 147 -23.57 13.02 -0.76
N GLY A 148 -23.83 13.84 -1.78
CA GLY A 148 -24.24 13.40 -3.11
C GLY A 148 -25.53 12.60 -3.12
N LYS A 149 -25.50 11.39 -3.70
CA LYS A 149 -26.67 10.51 -3.82
C LYS A 149 -27.17 9.95 -2.48
N PHE A 150 -26.38 10.08 -1.41
CA PHE A 150 -26.75 9.62 -0.07
C PHE A 150 -27.31 10.72 0.83
N ASN A 151 -27.51 11.95 0.33
CA ASN A 151 -27.98 13.08 1.13
C ASN A 151 -29.26 12.78 1.93
N ASN A 152 -30.15 11.94 1.39
CA ASN A 152 -31.41 11.57 2.04
C ASN A 152 -31.29 10.36 2.98
N SER A 153 -30.17 9.63 2.97
CA SER A 153 -30.03 8.36 3.70
C SER A 153 -30.20 8.53 5.20
N LEU A 154 -29.75 9.65 5.79
CA LEU A 154 -30.01 9.97 7.20
C LEU A 154 -31.50 10.21 7.47
N SER A 155 -32.19 10.95 6.60
CA SER A 155 -33.63 11.23 6.79
C SER A 155 -34.47 9.97 6.67
N GLU A 156 -34.19 9.11 5.69
CA GLU A 156 -34.87 7.82 5.52
C GLU A 156 -34.58 6.86 6.69
N TYR A 157 -33.35 6.89 7.21
CA TYR A 157 -33.00 6.17 8.42
C TYR A 157 -33.82 6.63 9.62
N GLU A 158 -33.89 7.94 9.85
CA GLU A 158 -34.63 8.52 10.98
C GLU A 158 -36.16 8.38 10.82
N GLU A 159 -36.68 8.30 9.60
CA GLU A 159 -38.08 7.92 9.34
C GLU A 159 -38.35 6.47 9.78
N MET A 160 -37.40 5.56 9.53
CA MET A 160 -37.53 4.14 9.88
C MET A 160 -37.34 3.85 11.37
N PHE A 161 -36.38 4.52 12.02
CA PHE A 161 -35.96 4.18 13.40
C PHE A 161 -36.12 5.32 14.43
N GLY A 162 -36.61 6.48 14.00
CA GLY A 162 -36.66 7.68 14.82
C GLY A 162 -35.36 8.49 14.79
N LYS A 163 -35.45 9.74 15.26
CA LYS A 163 -34.30 10.65 15.32
C LYS A 163 -33.24 10.15 16.29
N LEU A 164 -31.97 10.25 15.90
CA LEU A 164 -30.87 9.78 16.74
C LEU A 164 -30.56 10.72 17.91
N GLU A 165 -30.67 12.04 17.69
CA GLU A 165 -30.37 13.08 18.68
C GLU A 165 -29.02 12.85 19.39
N LEU A 166 -27.94 12.80 18.61
CA LEU A 166 -26.60 12.55 19.15
C LEU A 166 -26.04 13.80 19.84
N ASN A 167 -25.56 13.64 21.07
CA ASN A 167 -24.77 14.68 21.74
C ASN A 167 -23.28 14.41 21.50
N ASN A 168 -22.66 15.16 20.59
CA ASN A 168 -21.25 14.99 20.23
C ASN A 168 -20.26 15.42 21.33
N GLN A 169 -20.75 15.96 22.45
CA GLN A 169 -19.97 16.29 23.65
C GLN A 169 -20.10 15.25 24.76
N ASP A 170 -20.96 14.25 24.60
CA ASP A 170 -21.16 13.19 25.58
C ASP A 170 -20.28 11.98 25.23
N PRO A 171 -19.29 11.62 26.08
CA PRO A 171 -18.41 10.50 25.82
C PRO A 171 -19.15 9.15 25.81
N ILE A 172 -18.66 8.24 24.99
CA ILE A 172 -19.13 6.85 24.95
C ILE A 172 -18.54 6.09 26.14
N MET A 173 -19.42 5.51 26.96
CA MET A 173 -19.06 4.59 28.03
C MET A 173 -18.90 3.16 27.51
N THR A 174 -19.89 2.65 26.78
CA THR A 174 -19.85 1.31 26.18
C THR A 174 -20.59 1.22 24.84
N ILE A 175 -20.18 0.26 24.00
CA ILE A 175 -20.86 -0.15 22.77
C ILE A 175 -21.13 -1.66 22.89
N ASN A 176 -22.40 -2.07 22.81
CA ASN A 176 -22.83 -3.46 23.03
C ASN A 176 -22.28 -4.04 24.36
N GLY A 177 -22.23 -3.20 25.40
CA GLY A 177 -21.75 -3.57 26.74
C GLY A 177 -20.23 -3.68 26.88
N LYS A 178 -19.45 -3.45 25.83
CA LYS A 178 -17.97 -3.44 25.86
C LYS A 178 -17.44 -2.02 25.91
N LYS A 179 -16.24 -1.80 26.46
CA LYS A 179 -15.56 -0.50 26.31
C LYS A 179 -15.31 -0.21 24.83
N PRO A 180 -15.24 1.06 24.39
CA PRO A 180 -15.10 1.39 22.96
C PRO A 180 -13.97 0.64 22.25
N VAL A 181 -12.75 0.66 22.79
CA VAL A 181 -11.60 -0.04 22.18
C VAL A 181 -11.81 -1.55 22.12
N GLU A 182 -12.35 -2.17 23.17
CA GLU A 182 -12.68 -3.60 23.19
C GLU A 182 -13.76 -3.97 22.16
N PHE A 183 -14.71 -3.07 21.93
CA PHE A 183 -15.70 -3.23 20.87
C PHE A 183 -15.05 -3.17 19.48
N PHE A 184 -14.18 -2.19 19.21
CA PHE A 184 -13.50 -2.09 17.90
C PHE A 184 -12.53 -3.25 17.65
N ARG A 185 -11.92 -3.81 18.71
CA ARG A 185 -11.17 -5.08 18.62
C ARG A 185 -12.05 -6.24 18.22
N TYR A 186 -13.18 -6.41 18.91
CA TYR A 186 -14.17 -7.44 18.57
C TYR A 186 -14.62 -7.31 17.11
N PHE A 187 -15.03 -6.11 16.72
CA PHE A 187 -15.50 -5.82 15.35
C PHE A 187 -14.39 -6.06 14.32
N GLY A 188 -13.19 -5.52 14.56
CA GLY A 188 -12.03 -5.67 13.70
C GLY A 188 -11.63 -7.13 13.48
N ASN A 189 -11.59 -7.93 14.55
CA ASN A 189 -11.27 -9.35 14.48
C ASN A 189 -12.35 -10.17 13.74
N LYS A 190 -13.61 -9.75 13.81
CA LYS A 190 -14.76 -10.47 13.25
C LYS A 190 -15.04 -10.11 11.79
N TYR A 191 -14.93 -8.83 11.43
CA TYR A 191 -15.41 -8.31 10.14
C TYR A 191 -14.32 -7.68 9.27
N CYS A 192 -13.13 -7.39 9.81
CA CYS A 192 -12.07 -6.75 9.02
C CYS A 192 -11.06 -7.79 8.52
N GLN A 193 -10.76 -7.72 7.23
CA GLN A 193 -9.72 -8.53 6.56
C GLN A 193 -8.29 -7.99 6.79
N TYR A 194 -8.16 -6.88 7.52
CA TYR A 194 -6.99 -6.01 7.43
C TYR A 194 -5.86 -6.39 8.41
N GLY A 195 -4.90 -7.18 7.92
CA GLY A 195 -3.62 -7.41 8.58
C GLY A 195 -3.66 -8.37 9.78
N LYS A 196 -2.50 -8.98 10.05
CA LYS A 196 -2.32 -10.03 11.08
C LYS A 196 -2.33 -9.51 12.50
N PHE A 197 -2.04 -8.23 12.71
CA PHE A 197 -1.96 -7.62 14.03
C PHE A 197 -3.24 -6.85 14.39
N GLU A 198 -3.66 -6.92 15.65
CA GLU A 198 -4.95 -6.41 16.10
C GLU A 198 -5.10 -4.90 15.95
N GLN A 199 -4.03 -4.12 16.20
CA GLN A 199 -4.05 -2.66 16.04
C GLN A 199 -4.41 -2.21 14.62
N ALA A 200 -4.00 -2.99 13.61
CA ALA A 200 -4.35 -2.74 12.23
C ALA A 200 -5.84 -2.93 11.97
N ARG A 201 -6.42 -4.00 12.52
CA ARG A 201 -7.86 -4.28 12.43
C ARG A 201 -8.70 -3.28 13.20
N VAL A 202 -8.24 -2.79 14.35
CA VAL A 202 -8.91 -1.72 15.11
C VAL A 202 -8.93 -0.42 14.30
N ASN A 203 -7.79 0.01 13.77
CA ASN A 203 -7.71 1.23 12.97
C ASN A 203 -8.53 1.12 11.67
N PHE A 204 -8.56 -0.07 11.05
CA PHE A 204 -9.40 -0.34 9.90
C PHE A 204 -10.89 -0.31 10.24
N ALA A 205 -11.32 -0.99 11.31
CA ALA A 205 -12.70 -0.93 11.79
C ALA A 205 -13.18 0.50 12.00
N LEU A 206 -12.36 1.33 12.68
CA LEU A 206 -12.66 2.75 12.90
C LEU A 206 -12.72 3.60 11.64
N SER A 207 -12.15 3.13 10.53
CA SER A 207 -12.15 3.85 9.25
C SER A 207 -13.27 3.40 8.32
N THR A 208 -13.71 2.14 8.42
CA THR A 208 -14.60 1.53 7.42
C THR A 208 -15.95 1.09 7.96
N MET A 209 -16.13 0.83 9.27
CA MET A 209 -17.36 0.20 9.79
C MET A 209 -18.68 0.95 9.50
N TYR A 210 -18.59 2.22 9.11
CA TYR A 210 -19.72 3.11 8.87
C TYR A 210 -20.40 2.89 7.51
N MET A 211 -19.65 2.50 6.48
CA MET A 211 -20.17 2.32 5.14
C MET A 211 -19.24 1.37 4.37
N ASN A 212 -19.78 0.23 3.92
CA ASN A 212 -19.04 -0.77 3.14
C ASN A 212 -19.95 -1.41 2.10
N ASP A 213 -19.42 -1.69 0.93
CA ASP A 213 -20.13 -2.47 -0.08
C ASP A 213 -19.90 -3.98 0.11
N LEU A 214 -20.85 -4.80 -0.37
CA LEU A 214 -20.78 -6.26 -0.20
C LEU A 214 -19.88 -6.97 -1.22
N SER A 215 -19.17 -6.26 -2.11
CA SER A 215 -18.17 -6.86 -3.01
C SER A 215 -17.06 -7.55 -2.25
N THR A 216 -16.57 -6.90 -1.20
CA THR A 216 -15.40 -7.32 -0.42
C THR A 216 -15.72 -7.40 1.07
N ASN A 217 -17.00 -7.33 1.45
CA ASN A 217 -17.45 -7.49 2.83
C ASN A 217 -18.65 -8.44 2.90
N ASN A 218 -18.80 -9.13 4.02
CA ASN A 218 -20.04 -9.84 4.33
C ASN A 218 -21.06 -8.89 4.96
N MET A 219 -22.33 -9.29 4.96
CA MET A 219 -23.32 -8.64 5.81
C MET A 219 -22.89 -8.80 7.27
N ILE A 220 -23.18 -7.80 8.10
CA ILE A 220 -23.07 -7.94 9.55
C ILE A 220 -23.94 -9.10 10.01
N ASP A 221 -23.49 -9.84 11.01
CA ASP A 221 -24.30 -10.94 11.51
C ASP A 221 -25.54 -10.42 12.23
N GLU A 222 -26.58 -11.23 12.23
CA GLU A 222 -27.84 -10.93 12.89
C GLU A 222 -27.69 -10.50 14.36
N GLU A 223 -26.69 -11.04 15.07
CA GLU A 223 -26.38 -10.69 16.48
C GLU A 223 -25.75 -9.30 16.65
N ASP A 224 -25.13 -8.76 15.60
CA ASP A 224 -24.39 -7.49 15.59
C ASP A 224 -25.07 -6.40 14.76
N LYS A 225 -26.26 -6.67 14.21
CA LYS A 225 -27.00 -5.69 13.38
C LYS A 225 -27.43 -4.44 14.14
N GLU A 226 -27.33 -4.44 15.48
CA GLU A 226 -27.57 -3.29 16.34
C GLU A 226 -26.35 -2.92 17.19
N LEU A 227 -26.09 -1.62 17.31
CA LEU A 227 -25.12 -0.99 18.21
C LEU A 227 -25.86 -0.26 19.34
N LYS A 228 -25.79 -0.81 20.54
CA LYS A 228 -26.30 -0.20 21.77
C LYS A 228 -25.20 0.60 22.42
N ILE A 229 -25.24 1.92 22.21
CA ILE A 229 -24.26 2.87 22.72
C ILE A 229 -24.78 3.48 24.02
N LYS A 230 -24.05 3.28 25.11
CA LYS A 230 -24.28 3.94 26.40
C LYS A 230 -23.29 5.08 26.56
N PHE A 231 -23.81 6.26 26.87
CA PHE A 231 -23.01 7.47 27.10
C PHE A 231 -22.79 7.72 28.59
N ASP A 232 -21.83 8.60 28.93
CA ASP A 232 -21.50 8.99 30.30
C ASP A 232 -22.68 9.65 31.03
N SER A 233 -23.56 10.36 30.31
CA SER A 233 -24.82 10.89 30.86
C SER A 233 -25.82 9.80 31.33
N GLY A 234 -25.58 8.54 30.97
CA GLY A 234 -26.51 7.42 31.20
C GLY A 234 -27.52 7.21 30.08
N VAL A 235 -27.57 8.10 29.07
CA VAL A 235 -28.39 7.91 27.86
C VAL A 235 -27.93 6.67 27.10
N ILE A 236 -28.88 5.92 26.55
CA ILE A 236 -28.62 4.76 25.69
C ILE A 236 -29.27 5.00 24.33
N LYS A 237 -28.50 4.85 23.26
CA LYS A 237 -28.99 4.92 21.87
C LYS A 237 -28.76 3.58 21.19
N THR A 238 -29.73 3.14 20.39
CA THR A 238 -29.63 1.92 19.57
C THR A 238 -29.55 2.32 18.12
N ILE A 239 -28.44 1.98 17.47
CA ILE A 239 -28.15 2.31 16.08
C ILE A 239 -28.12 1.00 15.30
N ARG A 240 -28.94 0.89 14.27
CA ARG A 240 -29.05 -0.30 13.43
C ARG A 240 -28.27 -0.16 12.14
N TYR A 241 -27.68 -1.25 11.67
CA TYR A 241 -27.17 -1.36 10.30
C TYR A 241 -28.34 -1.39 9.31
N VAL A 242 -28.15 -0.70 8.19
CA VAL A 242 -29.10 -0.60 7.07
C VAL A 242 -28.37 -0.79 5.75
N TYR A 243 -29.13 -0.97 4.68
CA TYR A 243 -28.61 -1.17 3.34
C TYR A 243 -29.17 -0.16 2.36
N VAL A 244 -28.33 0.31 1.43
CA VAL A 244 -28.74 1.09 0.26
C VAL A 244 -28.46 0.26 -0.98
N VAL A 245 -29.42 0.22 -1.88
CA VAL A 245 -29.25 -0.39 -3.21
C VAL A 245 -28.79 0.69 -4.19
N THR A 246 -27.65 0.51 -4.85
CA THR A 246 -27.05 1.52 -5.76
C THR A 246 -27.37 1.31 -7.24
N THR A 247 -28.21 0.33 -7.56
CA THR A 247 -28.66 0.06 -8.93
C THR A 247 -29.37 1.28 -9.53
N THR A 248 -29.54 1.27 -10.86
CA THR A 248 -30.41 2.23 -11.56
C THR A 248 -31.84 1.74 -11.72
N GLU A 249 -32.09 0.45 -11.49
CA GLU A 249 -33.36 -0.22 -11.71
C GLU A 249 -33.89 -0.84 -10.41
N GLU A 250 -35.21 -0.99 -10.31
CA GLU A 250 -35.87 -1.68 -9.20
C GLU A 250 -35.49 -3.16 -9.16
N LEU A 251 -35.12 -3.62 -7.96
CA LEU A 251 -34.86 -5.01 -7.67
C LEU A 251 -36.15 -5.70 -7.25
N ASN A 252 -36.52 -6.73 -8.00
CA ASN A 252 -37.54 -7.69 -7.64
C ASN A 252 -37.04 -9.11 -7.91
N ASN A 253 -37.80 -10.14 -7.52
CA ASN A 253 -37.45 -11.55 -7.72
C ASN A 253 -36.90 -11.83 -9.15
N THR A 254 -37.55 -11.30 -10.19
CA THR A 254 -37.14 -11.54 -11.59
C THR A 254 -35.89 -10.74 -11.97
N SER A 255 -35.83 -9.45 -11.62
CA SER A 255 -34.67 -8.61 -11.99
C SER A 255 -33.41 -8.99 -11.23
N VAL A 256 -33.53 -9.44 -9.98
CA VAL A 256 -32.39 -9.86 -9.16
C VAL A 256 -31.67 -11.08 -9.75
N GLN A 257 -32.40 -12.15 -10.10
CA GLN A 257 -31.76 -13.32 -10.72
C GLN A 257 -31.16 -12.94 -12.08
N LYS A 258 -31.87 -12.14 -12.88
CA LYS A 258 -31.38 -11.67 -14.18
C LYS A 258 -30.09 -10.87 -14.09
N LEU A 259 -30.00 -9.93 -13.14
CA LEU A 259 -28.80 -9.10 -12.94
C LEU A 259 -27.62 -9.96 -12.44
N TYR A 260 -27.88 -10.93 -11.56
CA TYR A 260 -26.86 -11.88 -11.15
C TYR A 260 -26.36 -12.76 -12.30
N ASP A 261 -27.26 -13.26 -13.15
CA ASP A 261 -26.91 -14.11 -14.29
C ASP A 261 -26.09 -13.33 -15.36
N GLN A 262 -26.21 -12.00 -15.42
CA GLN A 262 -25.38 -11.15 -16.29
C GLN A 262 -23.90 -11.13 -15.89
N ASP A 263 -23.58 -11.48 -14.64
CA ASP A 263 -22.20 -11.56 -14.19
C ASP A 263 -21.49 -12.82 -14.73
N GLU A 264 -22.22 -13.81 -15.23
CA GLU A 264 -21.66 -15.08 -15.71
C GLU A 264 -20.75 -14.88 -16.93
N LYS A 265 -19.57 -15.50 -16.89
CA LYS A 265 -18.59 -15.49 -17.98
C LYS A 265 -18.48 -16.85 -18.65
N THR A 266 -18.14 -16.81 -19.94
CA THR A 266 -17.67 -17.96 -20.72
C THR A 266 -16.20 -18.25 -20.42
N ASN A 267 -15.75 -19.46 -20.77
CA ASN A 267 -14.36 -19.85 -20.58
C ASN A 267 -13.46 -19.00 -21.51
N PRO A 268 -12.53 -18.18 -20.96
CA PRO A 268 -11.73 -17.23 -21.74
C PRO A 268 -10.74 -17.91 -22.69
N TYR A 269 -10.48 -19.21 -22.51
CA TYR A 269 -9.53 -19.98 -23.31
C TYR A 269 -10.16 -20.66 -24.53
N LEU A 270 -11.49 -20.74 -24.60
CA LEU A 270 -12.21 -21.36 -25.72
C LEU A 270 -12.66 -20.34 -26.78
N GLU A 271 -12.75 -19.06 -26.44
CA GLU A 271 -13.22 -18.04 -27.35
C GLU A 271 -12.13 -17.59 -28.33
N LYS A 272 -12.41 -17.74 -29.64
CA LYS A 272 -11.71 -17.02 -30.71
C LYS A 272 -12.23 -15.58 -30.75
N SER A 273 -11.91 -14.76 -29.75
CA SER A 273 -12.34 -13.36 -29.75
C SER A 273 -11.23 -12.37 -29.36
N THR A 274 -11.43 -11.20 -29.96
CA THR A 274 -10.60 -10.05 -30.25
C THR A 274 -10.07 -9.29 -29.04
N ASN A 275 -8.87 -8.72 -29.17
CA ASN A 275 -8.26 -7.65 -28.35
C ASN A 275 -9.15 -7.13 -27.22
N THR A 276 -9.21 -7.86 -26.11
CA THR A 276 -9.85 -7.36 -24.90
C THR A 276 -8.93 -6.30 -24.35
N THR A 277 -9.25 -5.03 -24.65
CA THR A 277 -8.58 -3.91 -23.98
C THR A 277 -8.91 -4.05 -22.51
N ILE A 278 -7.87 -4.04 -21.67
CA ILE A 278 -8.00 -4.03 -20.22
C ILE A 278 -8.69 -2.73 -19.85
N ASN A 279 -10.02 -2.74 -19.79
CA ASN A 279 -10.72 -1.83 -18.89
C ASN A 279 -10.52 -2.43 -17.51
N GLU A 280 -9.32 -2.22 -16.95
CA GLU A 280 -9.16 -2.17 -15.50
C GLU A 280 -10.30 -1.27 -15.06
N THR A 281 -11.34 -1.88 -14.49
CA THR A 281 -12.44 -1.12 -13.93
C THR A 281 -11.84 -0.57 -12.65
N LYS A 282 -11.05 0.49 -12.80
CA LYS A 282 -10.52 1.29 -11.72
C LYS A 282 -11.74 1.93 -11.07
N LYS A 283 -12.42 1.17 -10.22
CA LYS A 283 -13.01 1.74 -9.01
C LYS A 283 -11.81 2.10 -8.12
N GLU A 284 -11.01 3.06 -8.57
CA GLU A 284 -10.34 3.93 -7.62
C GLU A 284 -11.51 4.65 -6.95
N GLU A 285 -11.97 4.14 -5.81
CA GLU A 285 -12.52 5.03 -4.80
C GLU A 285 -11.36 5.95 -4.42
N ARG A 286 -11.16 6.98 -5.24
CA ARG A 286 -10.52 8.20 -4.80
C ARG A 286 -11.45 8.72 -3.72
N ILE A 287 -11.20 8.32 -2.47
CA ILE A 287 -11.46 9.19 -1.33
C ILE A 287 -11.01 10.55 -1.84
N THR A 288 -11.96 11.44 -2.07
CA THR A 288 -11.66 12.76 -2.62
C THR A 288 -10.93 13.46 -1.50
N ARG A 289 -9.60 13.28 -1.49
CA ARG A 289 -8.75 13.72 -0.41
C ARG A 289 -8.87 15.23 -0.37
N GLN A 290 -9.33 15.73 0.76
CA GLN A 290 -9.56 17.15 0.94
C GLN A 290 -8.22 17.86 0.73
N LYS A 291 -8.19 18.79 -0.24
CA LYS A 291 -7.00 19.58 -0.51
C LYS A 291 -6.61 20.36 0.74
N PHE A 292 -5.31 20.49 0.97
CA PHE A 292 -4.72 21.30 2.02
C PHE A 292 -5.33 22.72 1.99
N ASP A 293 -5.83 23.22 3.11
CA ASP A 293 -6.29 24.61 3.21
C ASP A 293 -5.05 25.51 3.26
N GLU A 294 -4.88 26.37 2.26
CA GLU A 294 -3.75 27.30 2.16
C GLU A 294 -3.76 28.38 3.24
N GLN A 295 -4.84 28.50 4.04
CA GLN A 295 -4.97 29.51 5.10
C GLN A 295 -4.47 29.08 6.49
N ASP A 296 -3.92 27.88 6.64
CA ASP A 296 -3.41 27.42 7.93
C ASP A 296 -2.08 28.10 8.32
N SER A 297 -2.08 28.91 9.38
CA SER A 297 -0.89 29.65 9.83
C SER A 297 0.25 28.77 10.36
N GLU A 298 -0.01 27.50 10.71
CA GLU A 298 1.03 26.60 11.28
C GLU A 298 1.84 25.87 10.20
N PHE A 299 1.32 25.76 8.98
CA PHE A 299 1.98 25.03 7.89
C PHE A 299 2.14 25.91 6.66
N THR A 300 3.31 25.83 6.03
CA THR A 300 3.52 26.41 4.71
C THR A 300 3.80 25.30 3.71
N THR A 301 2.96 25.21 2.67
CA THR A 301 3.16 24.24 1.59
C THR A 301 4.39 24.58 0.77
N ILE A 302 5.33 23.64 0.67
CA ILE A 302 6.57 23.80 -0.12
C ILE A 302 6.44 23.11 -1.48
N LEU A 303 5.96 21.88 -1.47
CA LEU A 303 5.84 21.06 -2.68
C LEU A 303 4.68 20.07 -2.55
N VAL A 304 3.92 19.89 -3.63
CA VAL A 304 2.78 18.95 -3.67
C VAL A 304 2.84 18.15 -4.97
N SER A 305 2.58 16.85 -4.86
CA SER A 305 2.28 15.96 -5.98
C SER A 305 0.92 15.32 -5.73
N GLU A 306 -0.04 15.55 -6.64
CA GLU A 306 -1.44 15.14 -6.45
C GLU A 306 -1.56 13.63 -6.23
N GLY A 307 -2.06 13.25 -5.05
CA GLY A 307 -2.25 11.85 -4.67
C GLY A 307 -0.99 11.11 -4.21
N TYR A 308 0.20 11.68 -4.41
CA TYR A 308 1.48 11.04 -4.08
C TYR A 308 2.06 11.56 -2.75
N TYR A 309 2.45 12.84 -2.66
CA TYR A 309 3.03 13.41 -1.45
C TYR A 309 2.76 14.90 -1.28
N GLU A 310 2.95 15.39 -0.06
CA GLU A 310 2.98 16.82 0.32
C GLU A 310 4.19 17.09 1.20
N LEU A 311 5.00 18.08 0.85
CA LEU A 311 6.09 18.59 1.68
C LEU A 311 5.67 19.94 2.26
N LEU A 312 5.66 20.02 3.59
CA LEU A 312 5.22 21.15 4.36
C LEU A 312 6.34 21.64 5.27
N GLN A 313 6.41 22.95 5.49
CA GLN A 313 7.17 23.54 6.58
C GLN A 313 6.29 23.61 7.82
N TYR A 314 6.81 23.19 8.96
CA TYR A 314 6.17 23.26 10.28
C TYR A 314 7.15 23.88 11.27
N GLN A 315 6.93 25.14 11.65
CA GLN A 315 7.89 25.91 12.45
C GLN A 315 9.29 25.92 11.78
N SER A 316 10.33 25.44 12.48
CA SER A 316 11.68 25.26 11.94
C SER A 316 11.93 23.91 11.27
N ASP A 317 10.97 22.98 11.35
CA ASP A 317 11.05 21.61 10.86
C ASP A 317 10.25 21.42 9.56
N TYR A 318 10.34 20.22 8.98
CA TYR A 318 9.58 19.84 7.78
C TYR A 318 8.77 18.58 8.01
N VAL A 319 7.61 18.52 7.36
CA VAL A 319 6.76 17.33 7.30
C VAL A 319 6.65 16.88 5.85
N LEU A 320 7.14 15.67 5.56
CA LEU A 320 6.88 14.98 4.30
C LEU A 320 5.75 13.98 4.54
N ARG A 321 4.57 14.30 4.04
CA ARG A 321 3.41 13.42 4.04
C ARG A 321 3.42 12.62 2.76
N ILE A 322 3.55 11.30 2.83
CA ILE A 322 3.45 10.45 1.65
C ILE A 322 2.08 9.79 1.72
N LEU A 323 1.21 10.19 0.80
CA LEU A 323 -0.21 9.85 0.84
C LEU A 323 -0.50 8.51 0.13
N SER A 324 0.36 8.11 -0.81
CA SER A 324 0.31 6.85 -1.56
C SER A 324 1.66 6.60 -2.21
N PHE A 325 1.94 5.40 -2.71
CA PHE A 325 3.01 5.13 -3.69
C PHE A 325 2.41 4.84 -5.07
N MET A 326 1.31 5.49 -5.41
CA MET A 326 0.65 5.40 -6.72
C MET A 326 0.50 6.80 -7.32
N PRO A 327 1.57 7.35 -7.93
CA PRO A 327 1.45 8.60 -8.68
C PRO A 327 0.49 8.41 -9.86
N LYS A 328 -0.08 9.53 -10.32
CA LYS A 328 -1.09 9.54 -11.39
C LYS A 328 -0.59 8.88 -12.68
N THR A 329 0.67 9.17 -13.04
CA THR A 329 1.37 8.55 -14.17
C THR A 329 2.78 8.18 -13.76
N PHE A 330 3.44 7.38 -14.59
CA PHE A 330 4.85 7.08 -14.40
C PHE A 330 5.73 8.33 -14.45
N ASP A 331 5.53 9.19 -15.47
CA ASP A 331 6.33 10.40 -15.66
C ASP A 331 6.16 11.40 -14.51
N ASP A 332 4.92 11.55 -14.01
CA ASP A 332 4.65 12.36 -12.81
C ASP A 332 5.43 11.82 -11.62
N GLY A 333 5.33 10.51 -11.37
CA GLY A 333 6.04 9.83 -10.28
C GLY A 333 7.55 10.03 -10.32
N PHE A 334 8.15 9.90 -11.51
CA PHE A 334 9.59 10.06 -11.70
C PHE A 334 10.01 11.51 -11.46
N ASN A 335 9.40 12.46 -12.16
CA ASN A 335 9.78 13.87 -12.08
C ASN A 335 9.53 14.45 -10.68
N ASP A 336 8.39 14.12 -10.07
CA ASP A 336 8.03 14.60 -8.73
C ASP A 336 8.95 14.01 -7.66
N SER A 337 9.36 12.74 -7.78
CA SER A 337 10.32 12.14 -6.85
C SER A 337 11.69 12.82 -6.93
N ILE A 338 12.20 13.11 -8.15
CA ILE A 338 13.47 13.83 -8.32
C ILE A 338 13.38 15.24 -7.75
N LYS A 339 12.30 15.97 -8.06
CA LYS A 339 12.07 17.32 -7.52
C LYS A 339 12.00 17.34 -6.00
N LEU A 340 11.35 16.34 -5.40
CA LEU A 340 11.30 16.19 -3.94
C LEU A 340 12.70 15.99 -3.36
N ILE A 341 13.48 15.05 -3.88
CA ILE A 341 14.84 14.77 -3.41
C ILE A 341 15.72 16.03 -3.53
N GLN A 342 15.65 16.76 -4.64
CA GLN A 342 16.35 18.03 -4.83
C GLN A 342 15.94 19.09 -3.81
N THR A 343 14.64 19.21 -3.55
CA THR A 343 14.11 20.17 -2.59
C THR A 343 14.57 19.83 -1.17
N LEU A 344 14.50 18.56 -0.78
CA LEU A 344 14.97 18.09 0.52
C LEU A 344 16.49 18.32 0.70
N ASN A 345 17.30 18.09 -0.35
CA ASN A 345 18.74 18.41 -0.33
C ASN A 345 19.02 19.88 0.01
N GLN A 346 18.13 20.79 -0.38
CA GLN A 346 18.29 22.24 -0.16
C GLN A 346 17.79 22.68 1.22
N LEU A 347 16.77 22.01 1.75
CA LEU A 347 16.07 22.42 2.96
C LEU A 347 16.58 21.77 4.24
N ILE A 348 16.99 20.50 4.17
CA ILE A 348 17.33 19.72 5.36
C ILE A 348 18.81 19.87 5.69
N GLY A 349 19.09 20.56 6.79
CA GLY A 349 20.42 20.68 7.37
C GLY A 349 20.58 19.87 8.66
N ASN A 350 21.78 19.93 9.24
CA ASN A 350 22.17 19.17 10.44
C ASN A 350 21.37 19.47 11.72
N LYS A 351 20.41 20.40 11.73
CA LYS A 351 19.60 20.75 12.92
C LYS A 351 18.09 20.59 12.71
N THR A 352 17.65 20.35 11.50
CA THR A 352 16.24 20.32 11.14
C THR A 352 15.67 18.92 11.26
N ARG A 353 14.48 18.77 11.85
CA ARG A 353 13.77 17.48 11.85
C ARG A 353 12.95 17.32 10.59
N LEU A 354 12.83 16.07 10.15
CA LEU A 354 11.93 15.66 9.09
C LEU A 354 10.92 14.65 9.67
N TYR A 355 9.66 15.04 9.74
CA TYR A 355 8.57 14.13 10.05
C TYR A 355 8.10 13.46 8.76
N LEU A 356 8.16 12.13 8.71
CA LEU A 356 7.64 11.31 7.62
C LEU A 356 6.24 10.82 8.01
N ASP A 357 5.19 11.47 7.51
CA ASP A 357 3.79 11.12 7.80
C ASP A 357 3.26 10.09 6.81
N MET A 358 3.15 8.84 7.25
CA MET A 358 2.66 7.70 6.46
C MET A 358 1.32 7.14 6.92
N VAL A 359 0.68 7.84 7.85
CA VAL A 359 -0.56 7.42 8.47
C VAL A 359 -1.65 7.21 7.41
N SER A 360 -2.26 6.02 7.41
CA SER A 360 -3.26 5.57 6.44
C SER A 360 -2.80 5.55 4.98
N ASN A 361 -1.49 5.43 4.74
CA ASN A 361 -0.97 5.14 3.41
C ASN A 361 -1.10 3.64 3.11
N GLY A 362 -2.07 3.27 2.27
CA GLY A 362 -2.32 1.88 1.86
C GLY A 362 -1.24 1.27 0.95
N GLY A 363 -0.19 2.03 0.62
CA GLY A 363 0.96 1.59 -0.17
C GLY A 363 0.87 1.99 -1.63
N GLY A 364 1.28 1.09 -2.54
CA GLY A 364 1.37 1.35 -3.97
C GLY A 364 2.52 0.61 -4.65
N GLN A 365 3.05 1.16 -5.73
CA GLN A 365 4.11 0.52 -6.49
C GLN A 365 5.44 0.58 -5.74
N LEU A 366 6.07 -0.58 -5.56
CA LEU A 366 7.34 -0.72 -4.84
C LEU A 366 8.46 0.12 -5.46
N MET A 367 8.39 0.43 -6.76
CA MET A 367 9.37 1.28 -7.43
C MET A 367 9.52 2.66 -6.77
N TRP A 368 8.41 3.32 -6.47
CA TRP A 368 8.43 4.65 -5.85
C TRP A 368 8.91 4.59 -4.41
N VAL A 369 8.57 3.51 -3.70
CA VAL A 369 9.11 3.22 -2.37
C VAL A 369 10.64 3.16 -2.42
N GLN A 370 11.18 2.40 -3.38
CA GLN A 370 12.62 2.24 -3.51
C GLN A 370 13.31 3.53 -3.95
N MET A 371 12.71 4.28 -4.87
CA MET A 371 13.24 5.56 -5.33
C MET A 371 13.34 6.58 -4.18
N LEU A 372 12.29 6.70 -3.35
CA LEU A 372 12.31 7.59 -2.19
C LEU A 372 13.28 7.12 -1.10
N LEU A 373 13.33 5.82 -0.77
CA LEU A 373 14.31 5.29 0.17
C LEU A 373 15.74 5.55 -0.29
N THR A 374 16.00 5.35 -1.58
CA THR A 374 17.30 5.59 -2.21
C THR A 374 17.67 7.08 -2.15
N GLY A 375 16.70 7.96 -2.40
CA GLY A 375 16.88 9.40 -2.33
C GLY A 375 17.16 9.90 -0.91
N LEU A 376 16.46 9.38 0.10
CA LEU A 376 16.61 9.80 1.50
C LEU A 376 17.84 9.17 2.18
N PHE A 377 18.16 7.92 1.83
CA PHE A 377 19.21 7.12 2.47
C PHE A 377 20.12 6.45 1.43
N PRO A 378 20.91 7.21 0.65
CA PRO A 378 21.74 6.68 -0.44
C PRO A 378 22.84 5.70 0.00
N ASN A 379 23.11 5.61 1.31
CA ASN A 379 24.07 4.68 1.91
C ASN A 379 23.41 3.39 2.44
N ALA A 380 22.07 3.29 2.44
CA ALA A 380 21.32 2.12 2.91
C ALA A 380 21.12 1.08 1.80
N TYR A 381 22.20 0.74 1.09
CA TYR A 381 22.21 -0.24 0.01
C TYR A 381 22.44 -1.66 0.55
N PRO A 382 21.79 -2.69 -0.02
CA PRO A 382 20.79 -2.67 -1.08
C PRO A 382 19.42 -2.27 -0.59
N TYR A 383 18.63 -1.81 -1.54
CA TYR A 383 17.32 -1.28 -1.24
C TYR A 383 16.23 -2.38 -1.21
N LEU A 384 16.57 -3.61 -1.59
CA LEU A 384 15.59 -4.69 -1.74
C LEU A 384 15.78 -5.75 -0.67
N GLY A 385 14.67 -6.37 -0.29
CA GLY A 385 14.67 -7.49 0.64
C GLY A 385 14.94 -8.84 -0.04
N ARG A 386 15.11 -9.87 0.80
CA ARG A 386 15.03 -11.28 0.47
C ARG A 386 13.57 -11.68 0.38
N TRP A 387 13.21 -12.21 -0.78
CA TRP A 387 11.88 -12.67 -1.12
C TRP A 387 11.87 -14.18 -1.28
N LYS A 388 10.73 -14.77 -1.00
CA LYS A 388 10.46 -16.16 -1.33
C LYS A 388 9.11 -16.27 -1.98
N GLN A 389 9.08 -17.17 -2.94
CA GLN A 389 7.85 -17.59 -3.56
C GLN A 389 7.55 -19.04 -3.21
N ARG A 390 6.27 -19.35 -3.00
CA ARG A 390 5.84 -20.71 -2.70
C ARG A 390 5.98 -21.60 -3.93
N LYS A 391 6.57 -22.79 -3.74
CA LYS A 391 6.59 -23.84 -4.77
C LYS A 391 5.23 -24.53 -4.83
N SER A 392 4.71 -24.72 -6.04
CA SER A 392 3.47 -25.46 -6.26
C SER A 392 3.41 -26.03 -7.67
N LYS A 393 2.59 -27.06 -7.88
CA LYS A 393 2.38 -27.63 -9.23
C LYS A 393 1.93 -26.58 -10.24
N LEU A 394 1.06 -25.65 -9.81
CA LEU A 394 0.61 -24.56 -10.67
C LEU A 394 1.75 -23.61 -11.01
N MET A 395 2.60 -23.27 -10.03
CA MET A 395 3.76 -22.41 -10.31
C MET A 395 4.80 -23.10 -11.20
N ASP A 396 5.02 -24.41 -11.01
CA ASP A 396 5.88 -25.21 -11.89
C ASP A 396 5.38 -25.11 -13.34
N ALA A 397 4.07 -25.26 -13.57
CA ALA A 397 3.47 -25.10 -14.89
C ALA A 397 3.62 -23.67 -15.46
N ILE A 398 3.49 -22.63 -14.63
CA ILE A 398 3.66 -21.21 -15.02
C ILE A 398 5.10 -20.95 -15.48
N ILE A 399 6.10 -21.51 -14.78
CA ILE A 399 7.52 -21.34 -15.09
C ILE A 399 7.93 -22.18 -16.31
N ASP A 400 7.58 -23.46 -16.32
CA ASP A 400 7.96 -24.39 -17.40
C ASP A 400 7.40 -23.94 -18.75
N SER A 401 6.20 -23.36 -18.74
CA SER A 401 5.58 -22.78 -19.93
C SER A 401 6.30 -21.52 -20.45
N LYS A 402 7.15 -20.89 -19.63
CA LYS A 402 7.73 -19.55 -19.87
C LYS A 402 6.66 -18.48 -20.07
N SER A 403 5.64 -18.53 -19.24
CA SER A 403 4.54 -17.56 -19.27
C SER A 403 5.03 -16.13 -19.10
N GLN A 404 4.23 -15.18 -19.57
CA GLN A 404 4.49 -13.77 -19.28
C GLN A 404 4.45 -13.47 -17.78
N ILE A 405 3.78 -14.30 -16.98
CA ILE A 405 3.82 -14.22 -15.51
C ILE A 405 5.25 -14.43 -15.01
N ASP A 406 5.99 -15.42 -15.55
CA ASP A 406 7.40 -15.64 -15.21
C ASP A 406 8.27 -14.45 -15.65
N THR A 407 8.04 -13.91 -16.85
CA THR A 407 8.86 -12.79 -17.38
C THR A 407 8.59 -11.44 -16.71
N MET A 408 7.36 -11.20 -16.21
CA MET A 408 7.04 -10.04 -15.36
C MET A 408 7.82 -10.04 -14.04
N TYR A 409 8.38 -11.18 -13.69
CA TYR A 409 8.99 -11.46 -12.40
C TYR A 409 10.43 -11.98 -12.54
N GLN A 410 11.19 -11.44 -13.50
CA GLN A 410 12.62 -11.73 -13.56
C GLN A 410 13.30 -11.41 -12.21
N ARG A 411 14.24 -12.28 -11.81
CA ARG A 411 14.98 -12.16 -10.55
C ARG A 411 16.43 -11.93 -10.85
N PHE A 412 17.09 -11.16 -9.99
CA PHE A 412 18.45 -10.73 -10.25
C PHE A 412 19.29 -10.85 -9.00
N ASP A 413 20.56 -11.14 -9.22
CA ASP A 413 21.56 -11.05 -8.18
C ASP A 413 21.81 -9.57 -7.86
N TRP A 414 21.63 -9.19 -6.59
CA TRP A 414 21.71 -7.79 -6.18
C TRP A 414 23.13 -7.23 -6.16
N ILE A 415 24.15 -8.09 -6.26
CA ILE A 415 25.55 -7.67 -6.26
C ILE A 415 26.01 -7.38 -7.69
N THR A 416 25.62 -8.23 -8.63
CA THR A 416 26.07 -8.21 -10.04
C THR A 416 25.03 -7.60 -10.98
N GLY A 417 23.77 -7.52 -10.57
CA GLY A 417 22.64 -7.09 -11.40
C GLY A 417 22.31 -8.05 -12.53
N GLN A 418 22.83 -9.29 -12.52
CA GLN A 418 22.59 -10.29 -13.56
C GLN A 418 21.30 -11.09 -13.29
N PRO A 419 20.54 -11.50 -14.33
CA PRO A 419 19.39 -12.38 -14.17
C PRO A 419 19.79 -13.72 -13.52
N LEU A 420 18.99 -14.20 -12.58
CA LEU A 420 19.15 -15.50 -11.94
C LEU A 420 18.44 -16.58 -12.77
N SER A 421 19.17 -17.49 -13.40
CA SER A 421 18.61 -18.52 -14.30
C SER A 421 17.90 -19.69 -13.60
N ASN A 422 18.03 -19.83 -12.27
CA ASN A 422 17.42 -20.89 -11.45
C ASN A 422 16.81 -20.35 -10.14
N TRP A 423 16.35 -19.09 -10.16
CA TRP A 423 15.86 -18.41 -8.95
C TRP A 423 14.77 -19.19 -8.22
N TYR A 424 13.88 -19.85 -8.96
CA TYR A 424 12.78 -20.62 -8.38
C TYR A 424 13.24 -21.87 -7.62
N GLN A 425 14.44 -22.38 -7.92
CA GLN A 425 15.00 -23.49 -7.17
C GLN A 425 15.67 -23.06 -5.85
N GLN A 426 15.94 -21.76 -5.67
CA GLN A 426 16.56 -21.21 -4.47
C GLN A 426 15.54 -21.09 -3.33
N GLU A 427 16.02 -21.23 -2.08
CA GLU A 427 15.14 -21.12 -0.90
C GLU A 427 14.67 -19.69 -0.64
N ASP A 428 15.50 -18.70 -1.00
CA ASP A 428 15.24 -17.28 -1.02
C ASP A 428 16.01 -16.62 -2.18
N TYR A 429 15.59 -15.43 -2.60
CA TYR A 429 16.27 -14.65 -3.64
C TYR A 429 16.00 -13.16 -3.48
N PHE A 430 16.72 -12.33 -4.23
CA PHE A 430 16.43 -10.90 -4.30
C PHE A 430 15.56 -10.63 -5.52
N GLN A 431 14.41 -9.99 -5.29
CA GLN A 431 13.52 -9.60 -6.36
C GLN A 431 13.85 -8.20 -6.83
N PHE A 432 14.09 -8.08 -8.13
CA PHE A 432 14.13 -6.81 -8.81
C PHE A 432 13.07 -6.83 -9.91
N ASP A 433 12.16 -5.86 -9.90
CA ASP A 433 11.38 -5.57 -11.10
C ASP A 433 12.27 -4.72 -12.02
N LEU A 434 13.10 -5.38 -12.82
CA LEU A 434 14.02 -4.70 -13.74
C LEU A 434 13.45 -4.59 -15.14
N SER A 435 12.33 -3.88 -15.23
CA SER A 435 12.20 -3.01 -16.38
C SER A 435 13.40 -2.04 -16.39
N ASN A 436 13.96 -1.73 -17.57
CA ASN A 436 15.00 -0.69 -17.74
C ASN A 436 14.58 0.64 -17.06
N MET A 437 13.27 0.85 -16.96
CA MET A 437 12.62 1.95 -16.28
C MET A 437 12.94 2.02 -14.78
N PHE A 438 12.84 0.91 -14.03
CA PHE A 438 13.18 0.86 -12.61
C PHE A 438 14.66 1.20 -12.36
N ALA A 439 15.55 0.61 -13.16
CA ALA A 439 16.99 0.89 -13.11
C ALA A 439 17.29 2.39 -13.27
N ASN A 440 16.63 3.03 -14.25
CA ASN A 440 16.77 4.46 -14.49
C ASN A 440 16.26 5.30 -13.31
N CYS A 441 15.16 4.90 -12.66
CA CYS A 441 14.63 5.59 -11.48
C CYS A 441 15.62 5.55 -10.31
N ILE A 442 16.18 4.38 -10.01
CA ILE A 442 17.18 4.23 -8.93
C ILE A 442 18.44 5.03 -9.23
N ASN A 443 18.95 4.95 -10.47
CA ASN A 443 20.12 5.73 -10.90
C ASN A 443 19.88 7.24 -10.78
N ALA A 444 18.69 7.72 -11.18
CA ALA A 444 18.35 9.12 -11.08
C ALA A 444 18.26 9.58 -9.61
N ALA A 445 17.66 8.79 -8.73
CA ALA A 445 17.61 9.09 -7.30
C ALA A 445 19.01 9.14 -6.67
N LEU A 446 19.88 8.18 -6.99
CA LEU A 446 21.27 8.15 -6.51
C LEU A 446 22.09 9.34 -6.98
N ASN A 447 21.98 9.71 -8.26
CA ASN A 447 22.72 10.84 -8.82
C ASN A 447 22.20 12.21 -8.32
N THR A 448 20.96 12.24 -7.84
CA THR A 448 20.32 13.45 -7.32
C THR A 448 20.55 13.63 -5.83
N SER A 449 20.66 12.53 -5.07
CA SER A 449 20.78 12.59 -3.62
C SER A 449 22.20 12.94 -3.17
N ASN A 450 22.31 14.01 -2.39
CA ASN A 450 23.46 14.31 -1.55
C ASN A 450 23.02 14.46 -0.08
N LEU A 451 21.86 13.90 0.28
CA LEU A 451 21.27 14.00 1.61
C LEU A 451 22.13 13.24 2.61
N SER A 452 22.65 13.97 3.59
CA SER A 452 23.35 13.41 4.75
C SER A 452 22.52 13.68 6.00
N ILE A 453 21.33 13.05 6.06
CA ILE A 453 20.46 13.20 7.22
C ILE A 453 21.00 12.35 8.38
N ASN A 454 20.93 12.90 9.58
CA ASN A 454 21.17 12.14 10.81
C ASN A 454 19.88 11.38 11.17
N PRO A 455 19.89 10.04 11.29
CA PRO A 455 18.70 9.24 11.55
C PRO A 455 17.83 9.72 12.72
N ILE A 456 18.47 10.25 13.79
CA ILE A 456 17.76 10.78 14.97
C ILE A 456 16.91 12.03 14.69
N GLN A 457 17.07 12.64 13.52
CA GLN A 457 16.30 13.80 13.07
C GLN A 457 15.07 13.40 12.25
N ILE A 458 14.95 12.12 11.91
CA ILE A 458 13.84 11.61 11.11
C ILE A 458 12.88 10.91 12.05
N VAL A 459 11.64 11.38 12.06
CA VAL A 459 10.56 10.80 12.86
C VAL A 459 9.52 10.23 11.91
N PHE A 460 9.32 8.92 11.96
CA PHE A 460 8.38 8.20 11.10
C PHE A 460 7.06 7.98 11.82
N PHE A 461 5.98 8.55 11.27
CA PHE A 461 4.62 8.38 11.78
C PHE A 461 3.93 7.28 11.01
N THR A 462 3.48 6.26 11.73
CA THR A 462 2.76 5.12 11.17
C THR A 462 1.49 4.85 11.96
N ASP A 463 0.56 4.15 11.35
CA ASP A 463 -0.62 3.60 12.00
C ASP A 463 -0.86 2.17 11.52
N GLY A 464 -1.88 1.54 12.07
CA GLY A 464 -2.29 0.21 11.64
C GLY A 464 -2.76 0.13 10.18
N LEU A 465 -2.97 1.27 9.50
CA LEU A 465 -3.45 1.35 8.11
C LEU A 465 -2.31 1.54 7.09
N CYS A 466 -1.09 1.82 7.54
CA CYS A 466 0.09 1.75 6.69
C CYS A 466 0.22 0.32 6.14
N ALA A 467 0.11 0.12 4.82
CA ALA A 467 0.17 -1.22 4.22
C ALA A 467 1.02 -1.29 2.95
N SER A 468 1.34 -2.50 2.50
CA SER A 468 2.03 -2.72 1.23
C SER A 468 3.34 -1.93 1.14
N GLY A 469 3.52 -1.12 0.08
CA GLY A 469 4.66 -0.22 -0.06
C GLY A 469 4.95 0.68 1.14
N CYS A 470 3.93 1.10 1.90
CA CYS A 470 4.11 1.87 3.15
C CYS A 470 4.79 1.04 4.24
N SER A 471 4.28 -0.17 4.49
CA SER A 471 4.86 -1.05 5.50
C SER A 471 6.27 -1.48 5.08
N MET A 472 6.51 -1.75 3.79
CA MET A 472 7.87 -1.99 3.27
C MET A 472 8.81 -0.81 3.55
N PHE A 473 8.35 0.42 3.30
CA PHE A 473 9.14 1.64 3.55
C PHE A 473 9.52 1.75 5.02
N GLY A 474 8.53 1.70 5.92
CA GLY A 474 8.73 1.87 7.36
C GLY A 474 9.57 0.75 7.98
N LYS A 475 9.27 -0.51 7.69
CA LYS A 475 10.05 -1.65 8.20
C LYS A 475 11.50 -1.61 7.74
N LYS A 476 11.75 -1.17 6.50
CA LYS A 476 13.12 -1.01 6.00
C LYS A 476 13.87 0.12 6.71
N LEU A 477 13.21 1.25 7.01
CA LEU A 477 13.83 2.30 7.84
C LEU A 477 14.20 1.78 9.22
N MET A 478 13.32 0.99 9.83
CA MET A 478 13.55 0.39 11.13
C MET A 478 14.66 -0.68 11.09
N THR A 479 14.72 -1.55 10.07
CA THR A 479 15.80 -2.55 9.91
C THR A 479 17.20 -1.90 9.93
N PHE A 480 17.32 -0.68 9.40
CA PHE A 480 18.57 0.07 9.38
C PHE A 480 18.70 1.08 10.54
N ASN A 481 17.78 1.10 11.50
CA ASN A 481 17.73 2.07 12.62
C ASN A 481 17.91 3.52 12.13
N ASN A 482 17.28 3.83 10.98
CA ASN A 482 17.43 5.08 10.24
C ASN A 482 16.43 6.18 10.65
N THR A 483 15.56 5.91 11.62
CA THR A 483 14.51 6.83 12.06
C THR A 483 14.00 6.44 13.45
N VAL A 484 13.42 7.39 14.19
CA VAL A 484 12.55 7.10 15.35
C VAL A 484 11.14 6.86 14.83
N VAL A 485 10.52 5.74 15.21
CA VAL A 485 9.19 5.36 14.73
C VAL A 485 8.13 5.55 15.80
N VAL A 486 7.08 6.29 15.45
CA VAL A 486 5.90 6.50 16.30
C VAL A 486 4.66 5.86 15.66
N GLY A 487 4.04 4.93 16.39
CA GLY A 487 2.78 4.29 16.03
C GLY A 487 1.57 5.00 16.67
N PHE A 488 0.52 5.23 15.87
CA PHE A 488 -0.76 5.79 16.35
C PHE A 488 -1.87 4.73 16.32
N GLY A 489 -2.42 4.44 17.49
CA GLY A 489 -3.57 3.55 17.65
C GLY A 489 -3.53 2.82 18.98
N ASP A 490 -4.04 1.60 18.95
CA ASP A 490 -4.14 0.75 20.14
C ASP A 490 -2.81 0.07 20.50
N SER A 491 -2.54 -0.10 21.80
CA SER A 491 -1.27 -0.65 22.32
C SER A 491 -1.41 -1.78 23.36
N VAL A 492 -2.63 -2.25 23.66
CA VAL A 492 -2.84 -3.05 24.87
C VAL A 492 -2.49 -4.54 24.70
N ASN A 493 -1.61 -5.02 25.58
CA ASN A 493 -1.27 -6.40 26.00
C ASN A 493 -0.99 -7.46 24.91
N TYR A 494 0.27 -7.88 24.89
CA TYR A 494 0.86 -9.01 24.14
C TYR A 494 1.03 -8.84 22.64
N ASP A 495 0.32 -7.91 21.99
CA ASP A 495 0.59 -7.54 20.59
C ASP A 495 1.46 -6.27 20.52
N LEU A 496 2.66 -6.44 19.99
CA LEU A 496 3.60 -5.37 19.72
C LEU A 496 3.06 -4.53 18.54
N PHE A 497 3.01 -3.19 18.67
CA PHE A 497 2.55 -2.33 17.60
C PHE A 497 3.50 -2.43 16.40
N ASP A 498 3.06 -3.10 15.33
CA ASP A 498 3.80 -3.29 14.08
C ASP A 498 3.82 -2.02 13.22
N ILE A 499 4.92 -1.81 12.49
CA ILE A 499 5.04 -0.79 11.45
C ILE A 499 4.25 -1.23 10.22
N GLY A 500 2.96 -0.93 10.27
CA GLY A 500 2.01 -1.23 9.20
C GLY A 500 1.73 -2.72 9.04
N THR A 501 1.14 -3.11 7.91
CA THR A 501 0.76 -4.50 7.60
C THR A 501 1.12 -4.88 6.17
N ALA A 502 1.24 -6.18 5.88
CA ALA A 502 1.52 -6.68 4.52
C ALA A 502 2.73 -5.99 3.88
N SER A 503 3.85 -6.01 4.60
CA SER A 503 5.14 -5.42 4.23
C SER A 503 5.77 -6.01 2.97
N GLY A 504 5.27 -7.17 2.56
CA GLY A 504 5.61 -7.83 1.32
C GLY A 504 4.39 -8.13 0.46
N GLY A 505 4.68 -8.37 -0.81
CA GLY A 505 3.82 -9.13 -1.70
C GLY A 505 3.60 -8.42 -3.01
N THR A 506 3.92 -9.11 -4.10
CA THR A 506 3.21 -8.78 -5.33
C THR A 506 1.81 -9.38 -5.24
N VAL A 507 0.82 -8.51 -5.37
CA VAL A 507 -0.57 -8.92 -5.50
C VAL A 507 -0.77 -9.46 -6.90
N PHE A 508 -1.29 -10.67 -6.98
CA PHE A 508 -1.60 -11.32 -8.24
C PHE A 508 -3.10 -11.58 -8.30
N MET A 509 -3.78 -11.05 -9.32
CA MET A 509 -5.23 -11.16 -9.48
C MET A 509 -5.59 -12.27 -10.46
N SER A 510 -6.67 -13.00 -10.20
CA SER A 510 -7.17 -14.07 -11.08
C SER A 510 -7.44 -13.59 -12.51
N GLN A 511 -7.90 -12.34 -12.67
CA GLN A 511 -8.15 -11.76 -13.99
C GLN A 511 -6.86 -11.53 -14.79
N ILE A 512 -5.76 -11.11 -14.13
CA ILE A 512 -4.45 -10.98 -14.76
C ILE A 512 -3.92 -12.36 -15.15
N TYR A 513 -4.08 -13.36 -14.27
CA TYR A 513 -3.76 -14.75 -14.58
C TYR A 513 -4.48 -15.23 -15.85
N GLU A 514 -5.81 -15.08 -15.89
CA GLU A 514 -6.65 -15.50 -17.02
C GLU A 514 -6.18 -14.88 -18.34
N GLN A 515 -5.86 -13.59 -18.34
CA GLN A 515 -5.37 -12.89 -19.52
C GLN A 515 -4.01 -13.43 -20.00
N LEU A 516 -3.04 -13.55 -19.09
CA LEU A 516 -1.69 -13.97 -19.45
C LEU A 516 -1.68 -15.43 -19.94
N ILE A 517 -2.48 -16.30 -19.32
CA ILE A 517 -2.65 -17.69 -19.78
C ILE A 517 -3.42 -17.76 -21.10
N ALA A 518 -4.42 -16.90 -21.33
CA ALA A 518 -5.13 -16.86 -22.62
C ALA A 518 -4.22 -16.38 -23.76
N MET A 519 -3.37 -15.37 -23.52
CA MET A 519 -2.36 -14.92 -24.47
C MET A 519 -1.41 -16.07 -24.82
N GLN A 520 -0.89 -16.76 -23.80
CA GLN A 520 0.01 -17.88 -24.01
C GLN A 520 -0.63 -19.08 -24.68
N SER A 521 -1.90 -19.37 -24.37
CA SER A 521 -2.64 -20.43 -25.05
C SER A 521 -2.81 -20.16 -26.55
N LYS A 522 -2.84 -18.88 -26.96
CA LYS A 522 -2.90 -18.48 -28.38
C LYS A 522 -1.53 -18.60 -29.06
N GLU A 523 -0.45 -18.27 -28.35
CA GLU A 523 0.93 -18.41 -28.83
C GLU A 523 1.41 -19.87 -28.86
N GLY A 524 0.78 -20.73 -28.06
CA GLY A 524 1.14 -22.13 -27.87
C GLY A 524 1.99 -22.32 -26.62
N PHE A 525 1.61 -23.31 -25.81
CA PHE A 525 2.44 -23.72 -24.67
C PHE A 525 3.63 -24.55 -25.16
N ASN A 526 4.83 -24.15 -24.78
CA ASN A 526 6.06 -24.88 -25.08
C ASN A 526 6.58 -25.53 -23.79
N ASN A 527 7.16 -26.72 -23.89
CA ASN A 527 7.86 -27.42 -22.80
C ASN A 527 7.01 -27.76 -21.55
N ILE A 528 5.71 -27.95 -21.69
CA ILE A 528 4.84 -28.45 -20.60
C ILE A 528 4.10 -29.72 -21.00
N THR A 529 3.71 -30.51 -20.01
CA THR A 529 2.86 -31.70 -20.20
C THR A 529 1.40 -31.32 -20.45
N ASP A 530 0.60 -32.25 -20.98
CA ASP A 530 -0.84 -32.05 -21.13
C ASP A 530 -1.52 -31.80 -19.77
N ASP A 531 -1.07 -32.45 -18.70
CA ASP A 531 -1.58 -32.24 -17.35
C ASP A 531 -1.30 -30.81 -16.85
N GLN A 532 -0.07 -30.31 -17.06
CA GLN A 532 0.28 -28.92 -16.73
C GLN A 532 -0.55 -27.93 -17.56
N LYS A 533 -0.73 -28.20 -18.85
CA LYS A 533 -1.58 -27.39 -19.73
C LYS A 533 -3.03 -27.36 -19.23
N GLN A 534 -3.60 -28.51 -18.87
CA GLN A 534 -4.95 -28.56 -18.30
C GLN A 534 -5.03 -27.80 -16.97
N GLN A 535 -4.02 -27.94 -16.11
CA GLN A 535 -3.94 -27.20 -14.86
C GLN A 535 -3.95 -25.68 -15.06
N LEU A 536 -3.25 -25.19 -16.10
CA LEU A 536 -3.27 -23.77 -16.44
C LEU A 536 -4.65 -23.31 -16.93
N LEU A 537 -5.25 -24.06 -17.85
CA LEU A 537 -6.50 -23.71 -18.55
C LEU A 537 -7.78 -23.94 -17.72
N GLN A 538 -7.72 -24.69 -16.61
CA GLN A 538 -8.89 -24.89 -15.74
C GLN A 538 -9.06 -23.79 -14.69
N SER A 539 -8.09 -22.89 -14.53
CA SER A 539 -8.10 -21.85 -13.50
C SER A 539 -8.67 -20.54 -14.08
N TRP A 540 -9.95 -20.27 -13.87
CA TRP A 540 -10.63 -19.05 -14.32
C TRP A 540 -11.96 -18.83 -13.58
N MET A 541 -12.29 -17.58 -13.27
CA MET A 541 -13.54 -17.23 -12.58
C MET A 541 -14.72 -17.23 -13.56
N PRO A 542 -15.81 -17.97 -13.27
CA PRO A 542 -16.99 -18.02 -14.12
C PRO A 542 -17.89 -16.78 -13.97
N HIS A 543 -17.38 -15.72 -13.35
CA HIS A 543 -18.07 -14.46 -13.10
C HIS A 543 -17.10 -13.26 -13.12
N ASN A 544 -17.63 -12.03 -13.00
CA ASN A 544 -16.84 -10.78 -12.93
C ASN A 544 -16.17 -10.47 -11.58
N GLY A 545 -16.40 -11.32 -10.58
CA GLY A 545 -15.62 -11.31 -9.34
C GLY A 545 -14.14 -11.67 -9.57
N ALA A 546 -13.35 -11.64 -8.49
CA ALA A 546 -11.91 -11.86 -8.57
C ALA A 546 -11.34 -12.44 -7.28
N LEU A 547 -10.22 -13.15 -7.40
CA LEU A 547 -9.36 -13.51 -6.28
C LEU A 547 -8.02 -12.77 -6.45
N SER A 548 -7.70 -11.93 -5.49
CA SER A 548 -6.37 -11.33 -5.32
C SER A 548 -5.57 -12.19 -4.35
N ILE A 549 -4.29 -12.44 -4.63
CA ILE A 549 -3.43 -13.31 -3.82
C ILE A 549 -2.07 -12.64 -3.62
N THR A 550 -1.58 -12.68 -2.38
CA THR A 550 -0.19 -12.40 -2.04
C THR A 550 0.68 -13.53 -2.58
N PHE A 551 1.35 -13.27 -3.70
CA PHE A 551 2.11 -14.28 -4.43
C PHE A 551 3.52 -14.52 -3.85
N MET A 552 4.06 -13.54 -3.14
CA MET A 552 5.43 -13.56 -2.60
C MET A 552 5.48 -12.99 -1.20
N ASN A 553 6.46 -13.45 -0.43
CA ASN A 553 6.67 -13.05 0.95
C ASN A 553 8.06 -12.43 1.11
N VAL A 554 8.17 -11.44 2.00
CA VAL A 554 9.46 -10.88 2.41
C VAL A 554 9.92 -11.52 3.71
N PHE A 555 11.19 -11.87 3.75
CA PHE A 555 11.81 -12.48 4.91
C PHE A 555 12.84 -11.58 5.59
N ASN A 556 13.62 -10.81 4.83
CA ASN A 556 14.56 -9.85 5.43
C ASN A 556 14.79 -8.65 4.51
N TYR A 557 14.91 -7.43 5.05
CA TYR A 557 15.31 -6.25 4.27
C TYR A 557 16.82 -5.98 4.31
N ASN A 558 17.55 -6.61 5.23
CA ASN A 558 18.99 -6.55 5.29
C ASN A 558 19.60 -7.76 4.57
N PRO A 559 20.27 -7.59 3.42
CA PRO A 559 20.84 -8.73 2.69
C PRO A 559 21.99 -9.40 3.43
N SER A 560 22.64 -8.68 4.37
CA SER A 560 23.81 -9.14 5.11
C SER A 560 23.43 -10.12 6.22
N GLN A 561 22.13 -10.30 6.43
CA GLN A 561 21.53 -11.23 7.35
C GLN A 561 20.82 -12.33 6.57
N GLU A 562 20.69 -13.50 7.20
CA GLU A 562 19.87 -14.60 6.67
C GLU A 562 18.39 -14.20 6.62
N ALA A 563 17.60 -14.88 5.78
CA ALA A 563 16.18 -14.62 5.60
C ALA A 563 15.40 -14.57 6.93
N GLY A 564 15.71 -15.42 7.91
CA GLY A 564 15.00 -15.40 9.20
C GLY A 564 13.50 -15.71 9.07
N LEU A 565 12.66 -14.94 9.74
CA LEU A 565 11.20 -15.11 9.77
C LEU A 565 10.51 -14.24 8.72
N ASN A 566 9.34 -14.66 8.26
CA ASN A 566 8.54 -13.85 7.35
C ASN A 566 8.08 -12.57 8.06
N HIS A 567 8.44 -11.42 7.50
CA HIS A 567 8.19 -10.10 8.07
C HIS A 567 6.70 -9.73 8.16
N ASP A 568 5.82 -10.41 7.44
CA ASP A 568 4.38 -10.19 7.60
C ASP A 568 3.84 -10.82 8.88
N PHE A 569 4.54 -11.78 9.48
CA PHE A 569 4.12 -12.50 10.67
C PHE A 569 4.90 -12.11 11.93
N VAL A 570 5.87 -11.21 11.81
CA VAL A 570 6.68 -10.71 12.93
C VAL A 570 6.50 -9.20 13.03
N PRO A 571 6.09 -8.67 14.20
CA PRO A 571 5.91 -7.25 14.37
C PRO A 571 7.27 -6.55 14.44
N PHE A 572 7.39 -5.49 13.66
CA PHE A 572 8.41 -4.46 13.76
C PHE A 572 7.91 -3.44 14.78
N VAL A 573 8.30 -3.64 16.03
CA VAL A 573 7.79 -2.88 17.16
C VAL A 573 8.20 -1.42 17.03
N VAL A 574 7.24 -0.50 16.94
CA VAL A 574 7.54 0.94 16.95
C VAL A 574 8.29 1.35 18.23
N ASP A 575 9.12 2.39 18.15
CA ASP A 575 9.87 2.91 19.30
C ASP A 575 8.95 3.54 20.35
N GLN A 576 7.83 4.10 19.90
CA GLN A 576 6.83 4.74 20.75
C GLN A 576 5.42 4.52 20.19
N THR A 577 4.48 4.13 21.05
CA THR A 577 3.06 4.08 20.70
C THR A 577 2.31 5.20 21.40
N ILE A 578 1.43 5.89 20.67
CA ILE A 578 0.56 6.94 21.18
C ILE A 578 -0.89 6.53 20.94
N GLU A 579 -1.70 6.56 22.00
CA GLU A 579 -3.14 6.32 21.91
C GLU A 579 -3.82 7.50 21.18
N LEU A 580 -3.92 7.36 19.86
CA LEU A 580 -4.63 8.28 18.98
C LEU A 580 -5.11 7.46 17.79
N TYR A 581 -6.39 7.62 17.44
CA TYR A 581 -7.07 6.70 16.53
C TYR A 581 -7.56 7.40 15.26
N PRO A 582 -7.73 6.67 14.14
CA PRO A 582 -8.33 7.22 12.94
C PRO A 582 -9.73 7.80 13.20
N SER A 583 -9.92 9.03 12.72
CA SER A 583 -11.21 9.72 12.70
C SER A 583 -11.67 9.93 11.25
N PHE A 584 -12.95 9.63 11.00
CA PHE A 584 -13.52 9.73 9.66
C PHE A 584 -13.32 11.14 9.08
N GLY A 585 -12.88 11.21 7.82
CA GLY A 585 -12.71 12.45 7.06
C GLY A 585 -11.59 13.40 7.55
N THR A 586 -11.05 13.23 8.75
CA THR A 586 -10.10 14.17 9.36
C THR A 586 -8.71 13.58 9.59
N TRP A 587 -8.57 12.25 9.63
CA TRP A 587 -7.31 11.58 9.96
C TRP A 587 -6.14 11.93 9.02
N GLN A 588 -6.39 11.97 7.71
CA GLN A 588 -5.40 12.38 6.70
C GLN A 588 -5.49 13.88 6.35
N THR A 589 -6.14 14.71 7.17
CA THR A 589 -6.17 16.17 6.96
C THR A 589 -5.13 16.88 7.81
N GLN A 590 -5.02 18.20 7.63
CA GLN A 590 -4.25 19.07 8.52
C GLN A 590 -4.63 18.92 9.98
N ILE A 591 -5.93 18.82 10.28
CA ILE A 591 -6.43 18.70 11.67
C ILE A 591 -5.83 17.45 12.31
N GLY A 592 -5.91 16.30 11.61
CA GLY A 592 -5.32 15.05 12.06
C GLY A 592 -3.79 15.13 12.19
N LEU A 593 -3.11 15.77 11.22
CA LEU A 593 -1.65 15.96 11.29
C LEU A 593 -1.24 16.81 12.51
N LYS A 594 -1.95 17.91 12.80
CA LYS A 594 -1.70 18.73 14.00
C LYS A 594 -1.88 17.93 15.28
N GLN A 595 -2.94 17.12 15.34
CA GLN A 595 -3.19 16.26 16.50
C GLN A 595 -2.03 15.29 16.71
N ARG A 596 -1.52 14.66 15.64
CA ARG A 596 -0.35 13.76 15.72
C ARG A 596 0.91 14.48 16.16
N LEU A 597 1.25 15.61 15.55
CA LEU A 597 2.42 16.40 15.92
C LEU A 597 2.37 16.85 17.38
N LYS A 598 1.24 17.44 17.82
CA LYS A 598 1.04 17.84 19.22
C LYS A 598 1.10 16.65 20.18
N ALA A 599 0.54 15.50 19.79
CA ALA A 599 0.61 14.31 20.62
C ALA A 599 2.06 13.83 20.80
N VAL A 600 2.87 13.85 19.74
CA VAL A 600 4.30 13.53 19.80
C VAL A 600 5.08 14.54 20.64
N GLU A 601 4.82 15.83 20.48
CA GLU A 601 5.43 16.88 21.29
C GLU A 601 5.10 16.74 22.78
N ASN A 602 3.84 16.45 23.11
CA ASN A 602 3.37 16.31 24.49
C ASN A 602 3.90 15.05 25.17
N ASN A 603 4.05 13.95 24.45
CA ASN A 603 4.63 12.72 25.01
C ASN A 603 6.16 12.76 25.05
N GLY A 604 6.78 13.67 24.29
CA GLY A 604 8.22 13.68 24.04
C GLY A 604 8.64 12.51 23.12
N LEU A 605 9.76 12.71 22.42
CA LEU A 605 10.38 11.66 21.62
C LEU A 605 11.41 10.93 22.46
N HIS A 606 11.14 9.67 22.77
CA HIS A 606 12.14 8.82 23.38
C HIS A 606 13.11 8.29 22.31
N GLN A 607 14.40 8.60 22.44
CA GLN A 607 15.43 8.21 21.46
C GLN A 607 15.99 6.82 21.77
N TYR A 608 15.15 5.79 21.79
CA TYR A 608 15.61 4.42 21.95
C TYR A 608 16.18 3.90 20.63
N ASN A 609 17.39 3.32 20.64
CA ASN A 609 17.92 2.48 19.55
C ASN A 609 18.00 3.11 18.13
N VAL A 610 18.21 4.42 18.01
CA VAL A 610 18.44 5.08 16.70
C VAL A 610 19.88 5.57 16.58
N PHE A 611 20.43 5.48 15.37
CA PHE A 611 21.77 6.01 15.10
C PHE A 611 21.80 7.54 15.07
N GLY A 612 22.89 8.10 15.55
CA GLY A 612 23.16 9.52 15.57
C GLY A 612 24.03 9.98 14.41
N SER A 613 24.78 11.06 14.68
CA SER A 613 25.73 11.64 13.75
C SER A 613 26.85 10.66 13.39
N ILE A 614 27.45 10.87 12.22
CA ILE A 614 28.65 10.14 11.80
C ILE A 614 29.79 10.49 12.75
N CYS A 615 30.40 9.47 13.34
CA CYS A 615 31.52 9.62 14.29
C CYS A 615 32.87 9.31 13.65
N LYS A 616 32.92 8.41 12.65
CA LYS A 616 34.09 8.17 11.80
C LYS A 616 33.69 7.46 10.51
N THR A 617 34.58 7.51 9.53
CA THR A 617 34.52 6.67 8.33
C THR A 617 35.86 5.96 8.15
N ASN A 618 35.86 4.65 7.92
CA ASN A 618 37.09 3.86 7.78
C ASN A 618 36.90 2.72 6.78
N LYS A 619 37.78 2.59 5.78
CA LYS A 619 37.71 1.55 4.72
C LYS A 619 36.33 1.44 4.08
N ASN A 620 35.72 2.58 3.75
CA ASN A 620 34.36 2.68 3.20
C ASN A 620 33.23 2.21 4.13
N VAL A 621 33.51 1.99 5.42
CA VAL A 621 32.51 1.76 6.46
C VAL A 621 32.19 3.08 7.13
N ILE A 622 30.92 3.47 7.15
CA ILE A 622 30.39 4.62 7.89
C ILE A 622 30.03 4.15 9.30
N PHE A 623 30.58 4.83 10.31
CA PHE A 623 30.25 4.61 11.71
C PHE A 623 29.44 5.78 12.24
N ARG A 624 28.43 5.47 13.05
CA ARG A 624 27.55 6.45 13.68
C ARG A 624 27.51 6.25 15.19
N ASN A 625 27.17 7.32 15.90
CA ASN A 625 26.94 7.25 17.34
C ASN A 625 25.69 6.41 17.62
N PHE A 626 25.78 5.43 18.52
CA PHE A 626 24.67 4.59 18.96
C PHE A 626 24.88 4.29 20.45
N ASN A 627 23.96 4.70 21.32
CA ASN A 627 24.09 4.57 22.77
C ASN A 627 25.46 5.03 23.31
N SER A 628 25.94 6.19 22.85
CA SER A 628 27.26 6.77 23.18
C SER A 628 28.49 6.05 22.61
N TYR A 629 28.32 5.01 21.80
CA TYR A 629 29.41 4.30 21.12
C TYR A 629 29.46 4.60 19.62
N CYS A 630 30.64 4.52 19.02
CA CYS A 630 30.83 4.70 17.58
C CYS A 630 30.81 3.35 16.86
N VAL A 631 29.64 2.97 16.33
CA VAL A 631 29.35 1.62 15.80
C VAL A 631 29.22 1.65 14.28
N ALA A 632 29.63 0.57 13.61
CA ALA A 632 29.49 0.43 12.17
C ALA A 632 28.00 0.43 11.80
N HIS A 633 27.64 1.19 10.78
CA HIS A 633 26.24 1.44 10.41
C HIS A 633 25.96 1.03 8.96
N SER A 634 26.70 1.60 8.01
CA SER A 634 26.46 1.42 6.59
C SER A 634 27.77 1.49 5.81
N CYS A 635 27.71 1.20 4.52
CA CYS A 635 28.83 1.44 3.62
C CYS A 635 28.73 2.84 2.98
N GLU A 636 29.85 3.39 2.55
CA GLU A 636 29.86 4.58 1.69
C GLU A 636 29.19 4.29 0.35
N TYR A 637 28.66 5.33 -0.29
CA TYR A 637 28.11 5.25 -1.62
C TYR A 637 29.07 4.56 -2.60
N GLY A 638 28.55 3.58 -3.35
CA GLY A 638 29.35 2.73 -4.24
C GLY A 638 29.90 1.45 -3.58
N TYR A 639 29.57 1.21 -2.31
CA TYR A 639 29.90 -0.01 -1.58
C TYR A 639 28.65 -0.63 -0.97
N TYR A 640 28.75 -1.90 -0.59
CA TYR A 640 27.68 -2.67 0.04
C TYR A 640 28.22 -3.59 1.14
N GLN A 641 27.39 -3.92 2.11
CA GLN A 641 27.75 -4.83 3.20
C GLN A 641 27.62 -6.28 2.74
N VAL A 642 28.67 -7.08 2.91
CA VAL A 642 28.62 -8.53 2.70
C VAL A 642 28.18 -9.28 3.96
N ILE A 643 27.65 -10.49 3.79
CA ILE A 643 27.34 -11.39 4.90
C ILE A 643 28.68 -11.85 5.51
N SER A 644 29.06 -11.28 6.64
CA SER A 644 30.28 -11.65 7.36
C SER A 644 30.14 -11.35 8.85
N ILE A 645 30.97 -12.04 9.66
CA ILE A 645 31.02 -11.83 11.12
C ILE A 645 31.46 -10.39 11.45
N GLU A 646 32.38 -9.85 10.65
CA GLU A 646 32.82 -8.46 10.75
C GLU A 646 32.03 -7.57 9.77
N PHE A 647 31.80 -6.30 10.12
CA PHE A 647 31.19 -5.35 9.19
C PHE A 647 32.20 -4.97 8.09
N THR A 648 32.04 -5.55 6.90
CA THR A 648 32.94 -5.29 5.76
C THR A 648 32.18 -4.78 4.55
N CYS A 649 32.78 -3.82 3.84
CA CYS A 649 32.18 -3.16 2.69
C CYS A 649 32.91 -3.55 1.40
N HIS A 650 32.16 -4.06 0.43
CA HIS A 650 32.65 -4.46 -0.88
C HIS A 650 32.19 -3.45 -1.94
N LYS A 651 33.02 -3.23 -2.97
CA LYS A 651 32.69 -2.30 -4.05
C LYS A 651 31.55 -2.86 -4.90
N ARG A 652 30.57 -2.02 -5.22
CA ARG A 652 29.47 -2.35 -6.13
C ARG A 652 29.99 -2.61 -7.54
N GLN A 653 29.46 -3.65 -8.17
CA GLN A 653 29.74 -4.03 -9.56
C GLN A 653 28.46 -4.13 -10.40
N ASP A 654 27.30 -3.85 -9.80
CA ASP A 654 26.02 -3.91 -10.47
C ASP A 654 25.87 -2.77 -11.49
N GLN A 655 25.05 -3.03 -12.51
CA GLN A 655 24.75 -2.08 -13.58
C GLN A 655 24.04 -0.79 -13.13
N PHE A 656 23.51 -0.74 -11.90
CA PHE A 656 22.91 0.46 -11.30
C PHE A 656 23.95 1.35 -10.62
N TYR A 657 25.21 0.97 -10.67
CA TYR A 657 26.31 1.79 -10.23
C TYR A 657 27.17 2.20 -11.42
N SER A 658 26.75 3.26 -12.13
CA SER A 658 27.66 3.96 -13.00
C SER A 658 28.58 4.83 -12.13
N GLN A 659 29.83 4.39 -11.96
CA GLN A 659 30.86 5.34 -11.52
C GLN A 659 30.80 6.51 -12.51
N PRO A 660 30.74 7.78 -12.06
CA PRO A 660 30.96 8.89 -12.95
C PRO A 660 32.30 8.61 -13.61
N THR A 661 32.27 8.27 -14.90
CA THR A 661 33.48 7.86 -15.60
C THR A 661 34.41 9.04 -15.49
N LYS A 662 35.62 8.82 -14.96
CA LYS A 662 36.64 9.89 -14.85
C LYS A 662 36.81 10.63 -16.18
N SER A 663 36.51 9.98 -17.32
CA SER A 663 36.47 10.60 -18.65
C SER A 663 35.58 11.83 -18.73
N ASN A 664 34.38 11.86 -18.14
CA ASN A 664 33.49 13.02 -18.27
C ASN A 664 34.02 14.24 -17.50
N LEU A 665 34.61 14.04 -16.32
CA LEU A 665 35.26 15.13 -15.59
C LEU A 665 36.51 15.62 -16.34
N THR A 666 37.30 14.70 -16.93
CA THR A 666 38.46 15.05 -17.75
C THR A 666 38.03 15.80 -19.02
N TRP A 667 36.95 15.40 -19.69
CA TRP A 667 36.42 16.09 -20.88
C TRP A 667 35.80 17.45 -20.55
N ILE A 668 35.18 17.60 -19.38
CA ILE A 668 34.70 18.90 -18.88
C ILE A 668 35.89 19.80 -18.55
N ILE A 669 36.92 19.30 -17.85
CA ILE A 669 38.14 20.06 -17.54
C ILE A 669 38.90 20.45 -18.82
N VAL A 670 39.03 19.52 -19.77
CA VAL A 670 39.62 19.77 -21.10
C VAL A 670 38.77 20.77 -21.87
N GLY A 671 37.45 20.63 -21.86
CA GLY A 671 36.51 21.56 -22.48
C GLY A 671 36.62 22.98 -21.90
N CYS A 672 36.61 23.13 -20.58
CA CYS A 672 36.79 24.42 -19.90
C CYS A 672 38.19 25.02 -20.17
N SER A 673 39.24 24.19 -20.21
CA SER A 673 40.60 24.64 -20.50
C SER A 673 40.75 25.11 -21.95
N LEU A 674 40.16 24.39 -22.90
CA LEU A 674 40.12 24.76 -24.31
C LEU A 674 39.27 26.02 -24.54
N SER A 675 38.15 26.17 -23.82
CA SER A 675 37.30 27.37 -23.86
C SER A 675 38.06 28.60 -23.35
N GLY A 676 38.78 28.47 -22.24
CA GLY A 676 39.64 29.54 -21.70
C GLY A 676 40.77 29.92 -22.66
N LEU A 677 41.43 28.95 -23.28
CA LEU A 677 42.44 29.18 -24.31
C LEU A 677 41.87 29.88 -25.54
N PHE A 678 40.67 29.51 -26.00
CA PHE A 678 40.01 30.14 -27.14
C PHE A 678 39.66 31.60 -26.85
N LEU A 679 39.18 31.89 -25.63
CA LEU A 679 38.93 33.26 -25.15
C LEU A 679 40.22 34.10 -25.13
N ILE A 680 41.33 33.55 -24.65
CA ILE A 680 42.63 34.22 -24.67
C ILE A 680 43.08 34.51 -26.10
N ILE A 681 42.93 33.56 -27.02
CA ILE A 681 43.27 33.75 -28.43
C ILE A 681 42.41 34.85 -29.06
N ILE A 682 41.10 34.88 -28.79
CA ILE A 682 40.20 35.94 -29.28
C ILE A 682 40.63 37.30 -28.73
N VAL A 683 40.90 37.40 -27.43
CA VAL A 683 41.37 38.66 -26.80
C VAL A 683 42.70 39.10 -27.40
N CYS A 684 43.67 38.20 -27.55
CA CYS A 684 44.95 38.49 -28.20
C CYS A 684 44.77 38.91 -29.67
N TRP A 685 43.84 38.29 -30.40
CA TRP A 685 43.51 38.65 -31.78
C TRP A 685 42.85 40.02 -31.89
N ILE A 686 41.93 40.35 -30.98
CA ILE A 686 41.30 41.67 -30.88
C ILE A 686 42.36 42.73 -30.55
N ILE A 687 43.24 42.48 -29.58
CA ILE A 687 44.35 43.39 -29.23
C ILE A 687 45.30 43.59 -30.42
N SER A 688 45.66 42.50 -31.12
CA SER A 688 46.48 42.53 -32.34
C SER A 688 45.84 43.35 -33.45
N LYS A 689 44.53 43.19 -33.69
CA LYS A 689 43.79 44.00 -34.67
C LYS A 689 43.69 45.46 -34.25
N LYS A 690 43.44 45.75 -32.97
CA LYS A 690 43.39 47.12 -32.43
C LYS A 690 44.73 47.84 -32.60
N ASN A 691 45.85 47.16 -32.34
CA ASN A 691 47.19 47.70 -32.59
C ASN A 691 47.51 47.92 -34.08
N LYS A 692 46.92 47.13 -35.00
CA LYS A 692 47.02 47.39 -36.45
C LYS A 692 46.16 48.57 -36.90
N TRP A 693 45.02 48.80 -36.26
CA TRP A 693 44.15 49.96 -36.55
C TRP A 693 44.73 51.27 -36.00
N CYS A 694 45.27 51.27 -34.77
CA CYS A 694 45.94 52.46 -34.22
C CYS A 694 47.20 52.89 -34.99
N LYS A 695 47.80 52.02 -35.81
CA LYS A 695 48.90 52.39 -36.72
C LYS A 695 48.42 52.97 -38.06
N LYS A 696 47.13 52.90 -38.39
CA LYS A 696 46.59 53.34 -39.69
C LYS A 696 45.95 54.73 -39.66
N ASP A 697 45.56 55.23 -38.49
CA ASP A 697 44.89 56.54 -38.32
C ASP A 697 45.82 57.70 -37.91
N ALA A 698 47.14 57.51 -37.94
CA ALA A 698 48.12 58.58 -37.70
C ALA A 698 48.44 59.44 -38.94
N ARG A 699 47.45 59.61 -39.85
CA ARG A 699 47.48 60.63 -40.92
C ARG A 699 46.17 61.39 -40.90
N LEU A 700 46.06 62.32 -39.95
CA LEU A 700 45.11 63.42 -40.03
C LEU A 700 45.82 64.60 -40.70
N GLU A 701 45.37 64.96 -41.89
CA GLU A 701 45.59 66.28 -42.48
C GLU A 701 44.72 67.31 -41.75
N PRO A 702 45.20 68.57 -41.60
CA PRO A 702 44.50 69.58 -40.83
C PRO A 702 43.33 70.18 -41.63
N LEU A 703 42.16 70.28 -41.00
CA LEU A 703 41.11 71.18 -41.46
C LEU A 703 41.24 72.52 -40.72
N VAL A 704 41.23 73.54 -41.55
CA VAL A 704 41.46 74.96 -41.32
C VAL A 704 40.24 75.62 -40.67
N ASP A 705 40.54 76.61 -39.83
CA ASP A 705 39.65 77.56 -39.18
C ASP A 705 38.87 78.46 -40.16
N GLU A 706 37.65 78.85 -39.78
CA GLU A 706 36.96 80.15 -39.99
C GLU A 706 35.52 79.99 -39.45
N GLU A 707 34.84 80.91 -38.76
CA GLU A 707 35.17 82.14 -38.04
C GLU A 707 33.91 82.48 -37.19
N ASN A 708 34.04 83.44 -36.28
CA ASN A 708 33.08 83.92 -35.29
C ASN A 708 31.70 84.40 -35.81
N ALA A 709 30.61 84.11 -35.06
CA ALA A 709 29.52 85.01 -34.63
C ALA A 709 28.33 84.22 -34.09
#